data_AF-A0A2V9HUQ9-F1
#
_entry.id   AF-A0A2V9HUQ9-F1
#
_cell.length_a   1.000
_cell.length_b   1.000
_cell.length_c   1.000
_cell.angle_alpha   90.00
_cell.angle_beta   90.00
_cell.angle_gamma   90.00
#
_symmetry.space_group_name_H-M   'P 1'
#
loop_
_entity.id
_entity.type
_entity.pdbx_description
1 polymer ?
#
loop_
_entity_poly.entity_id
_entity_poly.type
_entity_poly.pdbx_seq_one_letter_code
_entity_poly.pdbx_strand_id
1 'polypeptide(L)'
;MNKKEAFRILAICTLFILAGLSRHPVSAQFPPALEQRIKKIMSRPEFAHSRFGIEFYSLDTGKVLYELNSQQLFVPGSTTKLLTEGTALELLGGDYRFHTRVYRTGPIKNDGTLDGDLVLVASGDSNLSNRIQPDGTLAFEDQDHSYGGPDSKGLAGDTLLVLREFARQIADKGIRRVNGKLLVDVTLFPEGERELGTGIVISPIVVNDNVVDVVFTPGSAEGAPVTLKISPRTAYVTFINQATTGKAGSKASLEYSDGKPNPDGTHIVTVTGTLALGARSTMASYGVPEPSRFAGTVLMEALKENGVASVFASTGDKPDFKALAASYKPENLVAEHVSPPLTEEVKVTLKVSQNLHASMTPFVLAALLGNKANQINPTGFDLENDFLKKGGLDLTGASQSDGAGGNAFYTPDFMVHYLLYMSKQKDFADFHHALPILGKDGTLFKIQVNSPAAGHVYAKTGTYGVYDALNKNLMITGKGLAGYMETASGEHLILALYANMVAVPLEDPEATQKIVGEALGEIASAAFDAPLHSQASVQGSRDYDVLIKNGRIIDGSGNPWVSGDIALRGNRIVAIGKLDGAHAIRAIDASGLVVSPGFIDMLGQSEASLLIDNRSLSKLSQGITTEITGEGGSIAPQTDLTLAPLQPVLDHYQLKVDWATLDGYFDRLKRVGTPLNIGTYVGAAQVREAVLGDVDRPPTPEELEKMKALVAQAMQQGAFGISTALIYPPGHYAKTEELIDLAKVAAQYGGIYGTHMRSEGQSEPAAITEALRIGREAHLPVEIFHLKVSGKTRWGSMPKIVGMIQTARDSGQDVTADMYPYIAGGTALASSLPPWVADGGIEKLLQRLRDSATRAKIKAEMSADHQQWENLYFDSGGGGGVMVSGVVNPDLKKFDGKTVAQIAETQTKTQLDALFDFILADKGQTGALYFMASENDMQFGLKQPWTSLCLDAGELSLDGPLFEAHTHPRAFGAMPRFLGRYVRDLHLLPLEQAIRKMTSLPAQRERLLGRGLLKEGYFADITVFDPNSIQDTATYAEPASLSKG
;
A
#
# COMPACT_ATOMS: atom_id res chain seq x y z
N MET A 1 -82.05 -18.77 4.79
CA MET A 1 -82.46 -17.88 5.91
C MET A 1 -81.20 -17.34 6.56
N ASN A 2 -81.09 -16.10 7.05
CA ASN A 2 -82.04 -14.97 6.99
C ASN A 2 -81.28 -13.65 6.70
N LYS A 3 -81.99 -12.54 6.43
CA LYS A 3 -81.39 -11.23 6.06
C LYS A 3 -81.38 -10.20 7.21
N LYS A 4 -80.35 -9.36 7.13
CA LYS A 4 -80.08 -8.05 7.78
C LYS A 4 -81.31 -7.17 8.14
N GLU A 5 -81.21 -6.54 9.31
CA GLU A 5 -81.51 -5.12 9.59
C GLU A 5 -80.31 -4.58 10.41
N ALA A 6 -79.73 -3.36 10.31
CA ALA A 6 -80.16 -2.01 9.89
C ALA A 6 -81.00 -1.27 10.96
N PHE A 7 -80.72 -0.03 11.41
CA PHE A 7 -79.62 0.94 11.20
C PHE A 7 -79.83 2.16 12.17
N ARG A 8 -78.79 2.96 12.48
CA ARG A 8 -78.81 4.41 12.91
C ARG A 8 -79.10 4.71 14.42
N ILE A 9 -78.64 5.81 15.05
CA ILE A 9 -77.77 7.00 14.71
C ILE A 9 -77.11 7.51 16.04
N LEU A 10 -75.82 7.94 16.12
CA LEU A 10 -75.22 9.31 15.98
C LEU A 10 -75.81 10.40 16.95
N ALA A 11 -75.16 11.48 17.45
CA ALA A 11 -73.86 12.19 17.22
C ALA A 11 -73.60 13.19 18.44
N ILE A 12 -72.61 14.11 18.61
CA ILE A 12 -71.36 14.56 17.92
C ILE A 12 -70.46 15.49 18.84
N CYS A 13 -69.13 15.57 18.60
CA CYS A 13 -68.14 16.66 18.94
C CYS A 13 -67.87 17.13 20.41
N THR A 14 -66.76 17.82 20.78
CA THR A 14 -65.73 18.57 19.99
C THR A 14 -64.28 18.50 20.57
N LEU A 15 -63.30 18.93 19.76
CA LEU A 15 -61.82 18.80 19.82
C LEU A 15 -61.04 19.47 20.99
N PHE A 16 -59.80 18.99 21.21
CA PHE A 16 -58.57 19.82 21.11
C PHE A 16 -57.40 19.01 20.48
N ILE A 17 -56.25 19.63 20.17
CA ILE A 17 -55.21 19.11 19.24
C ILE A 17 -53.80 19.19 19.86
N LEU A 18 -52.95 18.14 19.72
CA LEU A 18 -51.52 18.23 19.31
C LEU A 18 -50.76 16.88 19.25
N ALA A 19 -49.91 16.74 18.22
CA ALA A 19 -48.65 15.97 18.07
C ALA A 19 -48.50 14.49 18.51
N GLY A 20 -47.82 13.68 17.66
CA GLY A 20 -46.80 12.74 18.14
C GLY A 20 -46.78 11.30 17.61
N LEU A 21 -45.85 11.03 16.67
CA LEU A 21 -45.13 9.76 16.41
C LEU A 21 -45.87 8.50 15.91
N SER A 22 -45.17 7.82 14.99
CA SER A 22 -45.51 6.53 14.39
C SER A 22 -45.11 5.34 15.27
N ARG A 23 -45.69 4.16 14.99
CA ARG A 23 -45.20 2.86 15.49
C ARG A 23 -44.91 1.93 14.32
N HIS A 24 -43.66 1.49 14.20
CA HIS A 24 -43.22 0.51 13.22
C HIS A 24 -43.74 -0.90 13.57
N PRO A 25 -43.90 -1.81 12.59
CA PRO A 25 -43.95 -3.24 12.86
C PRO A 25 -42.62 -3.68 13.52
N VAL A 26 -42.69 -4.54 14.53
CA VAL A 26 -41.53 -4.89 15.35
C VAL A 26 -40.57 -5.78 14.56
N SER A 27 -39.33 -5.31 14.40
CA SER A 27 -38.22 -6.13 13.92
C SER A 27 -37.81 -7.13 15.01
N ALA A 28 -37.99 -8.41 14.75
CA ALA A 28 -37.48 -9.49 15.60
C ALA A 28 -36.03 -9.81 15.21
N GLN A 29 -35.10 -8.93 15.57
CA GLN A 29 -33.66 -9.20 15.46
C GLN A 29 -33.27 -10.29 16.48
N PHE A 30 -32.71 -11.41 16.02
CA PHE A 30 -31.66 -12.11 16.78
C PHE A 30 -30.56 -12.67 15.84
N PRO A 31 -29.26 -12.60 16.19
CA PRO A 31 -28.12 -12.73 15.26
C PRO A 31 -27.13 -13.91 15.57
N PRO A 32 -26.01 -14.06 14.81
CA PRO A 32 -25.00 -15.12 15.00
C PRO A 32 -24.11 -14.94 16.24
N ALA A 33 -23.64 -16.03 16.86
CA ALA A 33 -23.05 -16.01 18.21
C ALA A 33 -21.70 -15.28 18.34
N LEU A 34 -20.67 -15.65 17.57
CA LEU A 34 -19.32 -15.06 17.69
C LEU A 34 -19.30 -13.59 17.26
N GLU A 35 -19.86 -13.30 16.07
CA GLU A 35 -19.97 -11.95 15.52
C GLU A 35 -20.62 -10.95 16.50
N GLN A 36 -21.67 -11.35 17.21
CA GLN A 36 -22.30 -10.50 18.23
C GLN A 36 -21.37 -10.15 19.39
N ARG A 37 -20.61 -11.13 19.89
CA ARG A 37 -19.70 -10.93 21.02
C ARG A 37 -18.63 -9.91 20.63
N ILE A 38 -18.04 -10.08 19.44
CA ILE A 38 -17.06 -9.17 18.84
C ILE A 38 -17.67 -7.77 18.60
N LYS A 39 -18.85 -7.69 17.96
CA LYS A 39 -19.54 -6.40 17.72
C LYS A 39 -19.88 -5.68 19.02
N LYS A 40 -20.29 -6.40 20.08
CA LYS A 40 -20.54 -5.81 21.40
C LYS A 40 -19.28 -5.18 21.99
N ILE A 41 -18.16 -5.90 21.94
CA ILE A 41 -16.83 -5.43 22.39
C ILE A 41 -16.41 -4.15 21.64
N MET A 42 -16.53 -4.17 20.31
CA MET A 42 -16.19 -3.03 19.44
C MET A 42 -17.15 -1.84 19.57
N SER A 43 -18.40 -2.07 19.99
CA SER A 43 -19.42 -1.02 20.12
C SER A 43 -19.30 -0.14 21.39
N ARG A 44 -18.29 -0.39 22.24
CA ARG A 44 -18.08 0.42 23.45
C ARG A 44 -17.61 1.84 23.08
N PRO A 45 -18.04 2.90 23.81
CA PRO A 45 -17.81 4.30 23.42
C PRO A 45 -16.35 4.69 23.16
N GLU A 46 -15.42 4.11 23.92
CA GLU A 46 -13.96 4.26 23.78
C GLU A 46 -13.42 3.87 22.39
N PHE A 47 -14.16 3.04 21.64
CA PHE A 47 -13.78 2.55 20.30
C PHE A 47 -14.53 3.23 19.15
N ALA A 48 -15.34 4.26 19.41
CA ALA A 48 -16.22 4.90 18.41
C ALA A 48 -15.50 5.53 17.21
N HIS A 49 -14.18 5.69 17.26
CA HIS A 49 -13.33 6.22 16.19
C HIS A 49 -12.20 5.27 15.78
N SER A 50 -12.20 4.04 16.31
CA SER A 50 -11.13 3.07 16.15
C SER A 50 -11.39 2.10 15.00
N ARG A 51 -10.31 1.67 14.35
CA ARG A 51 -10.34 0.70 13.24
C ARG A 51 -9.92 -0.66 13.77
N PHE A 52 -10.76 -1.68 13.58
CA PHE A 52 -10.43 -3.06 13.93
C PHE A 52 -10.14 -3.89 12.68
N GLY A 53 -9.12 -4.74 12.76
CA GLY A 53 -8.81 -5.81 11.82
C GLY A 53 -8.86 -7.12 12.58
N ILE A 54 -9.65 -8.09 12.15
CA ILE A 54 -9.90 -9.31 12.90
C ILE A 54 -9.96 -10.47 11.92
N GLU A 55 -9.23 -11.54 12.24
CA GLU A 55 -9.44 -12.83 11.59
C GLU A 55 -9.25 -13.99 12.56
N PHE A 56 -10.10 -15.01 12.43
CA PHE A 56 -10.01 -16.30 13.11
C PHE A 56 -10.06 -17.41 12.06
N TYR A 57 -9.11 -18.34 12.10
CA TYR A 57 -8.97 -19.44 11.14
C TYR A 57 -8.86 -20.78 11.86
N SER A 58 -9.67 -21.76 11.46
CA SER A 58 -9.69 -23.12 11.97
C SER A 58 -8.60 -23.97 11.30
N LEU A 59 -7.61 -24.41 12.07
CA LEU A 59 -6.59 -25.36 11.61
C LEU A 59 -7.21 -26.73 11.28
N ASP A 60 -8.20 -27.17 12.08
CA ASP A 60 -8.82 -28.49 11.94
C ASP A 60 -9.75 -28.59 10.72
N THR A 61 -10.36 -27.48 10.29
CA THR A 61 -11.28 -27.46 9.13
C THR A 61 -10.74 -26.72 7.90
N GLY A 62 -9.62 -26.00 8.03
CA GLY A 62 -8.97 -25.26 6.94
C GLY A 62 -9.74 -24.01 6.50
N LYS A 63 -10.44 -23.32 7.41
CA LYS A 63 -11.41 -22.26 7.08
C LYS A 63 -11.29 -21.04 7.98
N VAL A 64 -11.46 -19.86 7.40
CA VAL A 64 -11.83 -18.65 8.14
C VAL A 64 -13.19 -18.85 8.81
N LEU A 65 -13.25 -18.67 10.13
CA LEU A 65 -14.47 -18.74 10.94
C LEU A 65 -15.11 -17.37 11.15
N TYR A 66 -14.29 -16.32 11.18
CA TYR A 66 -14.73 -14.92 11.25
C TYR A 66 -13.65 -14.00 10.68
N GLU A 67 -14.06 -13.02 9.87
CA GLU A 67 -13.19 -11.95 9.37
C GLU A 67 -13.86 -10.58 9.50
N LEU A 68 -13.04 -9.54 9.68
CA LEU A 68 -13.43 -8.13 9.60
C LEU A 68 -12.21 -7.31 9.19
N ASN A 69 -12.29 -6.62 8.04
CA ASN A 69 -11.17 -5.87 7.47
C ASN A 69 -9.87 -6.72 7.31
N SER A 70 -10.02 -8.04 7.13
CA SER A 70 -8.98 -9.06 6.94
C SER A 70 -7.91 -8.69 5.92
N GLN A 71 -8.31 -7.97 4.86
CA GLN A 71 -7.48 -7.55 3.72
C GLN A 71 -6.97 -6.09 3.83
N GLN A 72 -7.04 -5.46 5.01
CA GLN A 72 -6.61 -4.07 5.20
C GLN A 72 -5.35 -3.99 6.07
N LEU A 73 -4.42 -3.11 5.74
CA LEU A 73 -3.20 -2.89 6.52
C LEU A 73 -3.48 -2.16 7.85
N PHE A 74 -2.91 -2.69 8.93
CA PHE A 74 -2.89 -2.12 10.28
C PHE A 74 -1.45 -1.97 10.79
N VAL A 75 -1.17 -0.94 11.58
CA VAL A 75 0.07 -0.86 12.38
C VAL A 75 0.01 -2.00 13.42
N PRO A 76 0.93 -3.00 13.37
CA PRO A 76 0.78 -4.26 14.07
C PRO A 76 1.53 -4.29 15.41
N GLY A 77 2.40 -3.29 15.64
CA GLY A 77 3.36 -3.25 16.73
C GLY A 77 4.23 -4.52 16.77
N SER A 78 4.65 -4.91 17.96
CA SER A 78 5.46 -6.11 18.20
C SER A 78 4.78 -7.47 17.98
N THR A 79 3.64 -7.55 17.27
CA THR A 79 3.28 -8.80 16.57
C THR A 79 4.22 -9.06 15.39
N THR A 80 4.89 -8.02 14.86
CA THR A 80 6.04 -8.11 13.93
C THR A 80 7.09 -9.15 14.34
N LYS A 81 7.37 -9.27 15.63
CA LYS A 81 8.35 -10.24 16.16
C LYS A 81 8.00 -11.70 15.84
N LEU A 82 6.73 -12.01 15.53
CA LEU A 82 6.33 -13.33 15.03
C LEU A 82 7.07 -13.69 13.75
N LEU A 83 7.18 -12.74 12.79
CA LEU A 83 7.95 -12.92 11.56
C LEU A 83 9.43 -13.05 11.89
N THR A 84 9.99 -11.99 12.47
CA THR A 84 11.43 -11.83 12.73
C THR A 84 12.05 -13.07 13.39
N GLU A 85 11.42 -13.57 14.46
CA GLU A 85 11.94 -14.68 15.23
C GLU A 85 11.62 -16.05 14.60
N GLY A 86 10.50 -16.16 13.87
CA GLY A 86 10.20 -17.36 13.08
C GLY A 86 11.14 -17.54 11.89
N THR A 87 11.53 -16.43 11.24
CA THR A 87 12.60 -16.38 10.23
C THR A 87 13.92 -16.85 10.82
N ALA A 88 14.27 -16.43 12.04
CA ALA A 88 15.48 -16.89 12.72
C ALA A 88 15.47 -18.41 12.98
N LEU A 89 14.36 -18.96 13.47
CA LEU A 89 14.22 -20.41 13.71
C LEU A 89 14.30 -21.24 12.42
N GLU A 90 13.69 -20.81 11.31
CA GLU A 90 13.84 -21.53 10.05
C GLU A 90 15.29 -21.49 9.56
N LEU A 91 15.91 -20.30 9.49
CA LEU A 91 17.17 -20.09 8.79
C LEU A 91 18.42 -20.52 9.59
N LEU A 92 18.41 -20.41 10.92
CA LEU A 92 19.51 -20.85 11.79
C LEU A 92 19.23 -22.20 12.46
N GLY A 93 17.96 -22.48 12.79
CA GLY A 93 17.54 -23.64 13.57
C GLY A 93 17.50 -23.39 15.08
N GLY A 94 16.49 -23.95 15.75
CA GLY A 94 16.30 -23.81 17.20
C GLY A 94 17.50 -24.24 18.06
N ASP A 95 18.25 -25.27 17.62
CA ASP A 95 19.49 -25.75 18.26
C ASP A 95 20.71 -24.82 18.06
N TYR A 96 20.60 -23.75 17.25
CA TYR A 96 21.70 -22.81 17.01
C TYR A 96 22.14 -22.13 18.33
N ARG A 97 23.45 -21.89 18.44
CA ARG A 97 24.07 -21.24 19.61
C ARG A 97 25.12 -20.24 19.18
N PHE A 98 25.13 -19.09 19.83
CA PHE A 98 26.18 -18.10 19.68
C PHE A 98 27.44 -18.52 20.45
N HIS A 99 28.60 -18.20 19.87
CA HIS A 99 29.92 -18.51 20.46
C HIS A 99 30.72 -17.23 20.65
N THR A 100 30.56 -16.59 21.80
CA THR A 100 31.24 -15.35 22.18
C THR A 100 32.62 -15.70 22.75
N ARG A 101 33.70 -15.19 22.15
CA ARG A 101 35.08 -15.70 22.39
C ARG A 101 36.07 -14.59 22.73
N VAL A 102 37.07 -14.91 23.57
CA VAL A 102 38.21 -14.04 23.85
C VAL A 102 39.50 -14.70 23.36
N TYR A 103 40.23 -14.00 22.49
CA TYR A 103 41.52 -14.43 21.96
C TYR A 103 42.67 -13.57 22.50
N ARG A 104 43.88 -14.15 22.56
CA ARG A 104 45.15 -13.42 22.75
C ARG A 104 45.89 -13.21 21.42
N THR A 105 46.53 -12.05 21.22
CA THR A 105 47.33 -11.79 20.00
C THR A 105 48.80 -12.19 20.14
N GLY A 106 49.32 -12.20 21.37
CA GLY A 106 50.73 -12.53 21.69
C GLY A 106 50.89 -13.77 22.58
N PRO A 107 52.14 -14.18 22.88
CA PRO A 107 52.44 -15.29 23.78
C PRO A 107 52.24 -14.92 25.26
N ILE A 108 51.94 -15.93 26.09
CA ILE A 108 51.94 -15.81 27.56
C ILE A 108 53.33 -16.19 28.06
N LYS A 109 53.98 -15.31 28.83
CA LYS A 109 55.29 -15.53 29.45
C LYS A 109 55.17 -16.31 30.76
N ASN A 110 56.28 -16.90 31.22
CA ASN A 110 56.34 -17.75 32.43
C ASN A 110 55.95 -17.02 33.74
N ASP A 111 55.91 -15.70 33.75
CA ASP A 111 55.46 -14.84 34.86
C ASP A 111 53.94 -14.53 34.81
N GLY A 112 53.22 -15.05 33.81
CA GLY A 112 51.82 -14.74 33.53
C GLY A 112 51.60 -13.47 32.71
N THR A 113 52.65 -12.84 32.18
CA THR A 113 52.51 -11.66 31.32
C THR A 113 52.18 -12.06 29.88
N LEU A 114 50.99 -11.71 29.39
CA LEU A 114 50.62 -11.76 27.97
C LEU A 114 51.30 -10.61 27.22
N ASP A 115 52.15 -10.94 26.25
CA ASP A 115 52.90 -10.01 25.42
C ASP A 115 52.12 -9.64 24.14
N GLY A 116 50.90 -9.13 24.34
CA GLY A 116 49.96 -8.77 23.29
C GLY A 116 48.63 -8.32 23.90
N ASP A 117 47.61 -8.27 23.06
CA ASP A 117 46.26 -7.82 23.36
C ASP A 117 45.33 -8.99 23.72
N LEU A 118 44.25 -8.67 24.43
CA LEU A 118 43.04 -9.50 24.54
C LEU A 118 41.95 -8.92 23.63
N VAL A 119 41.31 -9.78 22.83
CA VAL A 119 40.21 -9.38 21.95
C VAL A 119 38.97 -10.19 22.25
N LEU A 120 37.95 -9.55 22.83
CA LEU A 120 36.59 -10.09 22.94
C LEU A 120 35.90 -9.92 21.58
N VAL A 121 35.54 -11.02 20.93
CA VAL A 121 34.89 -11.03 19.62
C VAL A 121 33.38 -11.11 19.81
N ALA A 122 32.68 -10.08 19.34
CA ALA A 122 31.23 -9.98 19.36
C ALA A 122 30.61 -11.01 18.40
N SER A 123 29.50 -11.62 18.82
CA SER A 123 28.94 -12.82 18.18
C SER A 123 27.49 -12.66 17.70
N GLY A 124 26.81 -11.59 18.09
CA GLY A 124 25.35 -11.44 17.94
C GLY A 124 24.55 -11.97 19.14
N ASP A 125 25.21 -12.50 20.17
CA ASP A 125 24.58 -12.98 21.41
C ASP A 125 23.97 -11.82 22.22
N SER A 126 22.63 -11.81 22.33
CA SER A 126 21.88 -10.82 23.10
C SER A 126 22.02 -10.98 24.62
N ASN A 127 22.47 -12.14 25.12
CA ASN A 127 22.23 -12.59 26.50
C ASN A 127 23.50 -12.67 27.36
N LEU A 128 24.47 -11.76 27.20
CA LEU A 128 25.66 -11.70 28.08
C LEU A 128 25.29 -11.07 29.45
N SER A 129 24.46 -11.77 30.21
CA SER A 129 23.84 -11.34 31.47
C SER A 129 23.53 -12.53 32.39
N ASN A 130 22.79 -12.30 33.49
CA ASN A 130 22.22 -13.34 34.35
C ASN A 130 20.83 -13.84 33.90
N ARG A 131 20.38 -13.55 32.67
CA ARG A 131 19.23 -14.27 32.10
C ARG A 131 19.55 -15.78 32.02
N ILE A 132 20.78 -16.14 31.67
CA ILE A 132 21.25 -17.53 31.57
C ILE A 132 21.19 -18.22 32.94
N GLN A 133 20.39 -19.28 33.03
CA GLN A 133 20.23 -20.10 34.23
C GLN A 133 21.11 -21.37 34.20
N PRO A 134 21.41 -21.99 35.36
CA PRO A 134 22.27 -23.18 35.43
C PRO A 134 21.72 -24.44 34.74
N ASP A 135 20.44 -24.48 34.38
CA ASP A 135 19.81 -25.55 33.60
C ASP A 135 19.90 -25.33 32.07
N GLY A 136 20.47 -24.19 31.64
CA GLY A 136 20.60 -23.81 30.24
C GLY A 136 19.41 -23.00 29.69
N THR A 137 18.44 -22.63 30.53
CA THR A 137 17.32 -21.75 30.13
C THR A 137 17.66 -20.25 30.22
N LEU A 138 16.84 -19.41 29.59
CA LEU A 138 16.84 -17.95 29.80
C LEU A 138 15.65 -17.53 30.68
N ALA A 139 15.97 -16.80 31.76
CA ALA A 139 15.01 -16.21 32.67
C ALA A 139 14.43 -14.89 32.13
N PHE A 140 13.15 -14.67 32.43
CA PHE A 140 12.41 -13.44 32.13
C PHE A 140 11.42 -13.13 33.26
N GLU A 141 10.95 -11.88 33.30
CA GLU A 141 9.89 -11.39 34.18
C GLU A 141 8.78 -10.80 33.30
N ASP A 142 7.50 -10.95 33.66
CA ASP A 142 6.36 -10.59 32.79
C ASP A 142 6.35 -9.11 32.34
N GLN A 143 6.96 -8.23 33.15
CA GLN A 143 7.40 -6.90 32.74
C GLN A 143 8.93 -6.85 32.74
N ASP A 144 9.52 -6.76 31.55
CA ASP A 144 10.97 -6.83 31.40
C ASP A 144 11.68 -5.57 31.89
N HIS A 145 12.91 -5.75 32.40
CA HIS A 145 13.70 -4.67 32.95
C HIS A 145 14.09 -3.59 31.92
N SER A 146 14.24 -3.94 30.65
CA SER A 146 14.57 -2.99 29.57
C SER A 146 13.56 -1.84 29.42
N TYR A 147 12.28 -2.04 29.80
CA TYR A 147 11.23 -1.02 29.73
C TYR A 147 11.06 -0.18 31.01
N GLY A 148 11.62 -0.61 32.14
CA GLY A 148 11.39 0.02 33.45
C GLY A 148 9.91 -0.04 33.90
N GLY A 149 9.52 0.83 34.84
CA GLY A 149 8.16 0.91 35.40
C GLY A 149 8.04 0.42 36.85
N PRO A 150 6.80 0.37 37.39
CA PRO A 150 6.53 0.11 38.81
C PRO A 150 6.34 -1.38 39.18
N ASP A 151 6.20 -2.29 38.20
CA ASP A 151 6.18 -3.75 38.43
C ASP A 151 7.51 -4.42 38.01
N SER A 152 8.31 -3.79 37.16
CA SER A 152 9.68 -4.19 36.79
C SER A 152 10.66 -4.15 37.97
N LYS A 153 11.50 -5.19 38.10
CA LYS A 153 12.33 -5.45 39.31
C LYS A 153 13.84 -5.41 39.07
N GLY A 154 14.27 -5.43 37.80
CA GLY A 154 15.64 -5.72 37.38
C GLY A 154 15.93 -7.23 37.43
N LEU A 155 16.96 -7.68 36.71
CA LEU A 155 17.33 -9.11 36.71
C LEU A 155 17.94 -9.52 38.06
N ALA A 156 17.44 -10.60 38.66
CA ALA A 156 17.87 -11.06 39.98
C ALA A 156 19.24 -11.76 39.95
N GLY A 157 20.21 -11.24 40.69
CA GLY A 157 21.57 -11.81 40.79
C GLY A 157 22.65 -10.87 40.27
N ASP A 158 23.63 -11.43 39.56
CA ASP A 158 24.79 -10.70 39.03
C ASP A 158 24.66 -10.48 37.51
N THR A 159 24.23 -9.28 37.12
CA THR A 159 24.04 -8.91 35.71
C THR A 159 25.31 -8.93 34.85
N LEU A 160 26.49 -9.14 35.45
CA LEU A 160 27.78 -9.29 34.75
C LEU A 160 28.31 -10.72 34.72
N LEU A 161 27.48 -11.73 35.05
CA LEU A 161 27.85 -13.15 35.19
C LEU A 161 28.79 -13.67 34.08
N VAL A 162 28.41 -13.50 32.81
CA VAL A 162 29.20 -13.99 31.66
C VAL A 162 30.55 -13.26 31.52
N LEU A 163 30.60 -11.97 31.85
CA LEU A 163 31.81 -11.14 31.76
C LEU A 163 32.78 -11.48 32.90
N ARG A 164 32.26 -11.82 34.09
CA ARG A 164 33.06 -12.40 35.18
C ARG A 164 33.57 -13.80 34.88
N GLU A 165 32.77 -14.63 34.20
CA GLU A 165 33.20 -15.96 33.76
C GLU A 165 34.31 -15.88 32.70
N PHE A 166 34.23 -14.95 31.73
CA PHE A 166 35.36 -14.67 30.82
C PHE A 166 36.64 -14.29 31.58
N ALA A 167 36.55 -13.36 32.53
CA ALA A 167 37.70 -12.95 33.33
C ALA A 167 38.31 -14.10 34.15
N ARG A 168 37.47 -14.98 34.70
CA ARG A 168 37.87 -16.18 35.43
C ARG A 168 38.61 -17.17 34.51
N GLN A 169 38.07 -17.47 33.33
CA GLN A 169 38.72 -18.33 32.34
C GLN A 169 40.07 -17.75 31.87
N ILE A 170 40.15 -16.43 31.63
CA ILE A 170 41.41 -15.75 31.25
C ILE A 170 42.48 -15.91 32.36
N ALA A 171 42.08 -15.82 33.63
CA ALA A 171 42.97 -16.08 34.77
C ALA A 171 43.36 -17.56 34.88
N ASP A 172 42.47 -18.51 34.57
CA ASP A 172 42.77 -19.95 34.56
C ASP A 172 43.82 -20.32 33.48
N LYS A 173 43.88 -19.58 32.35
CA LYS A 173 44.95 -19.72 31.34
C LYS A 173 46.33 -19.23 31.82
N GLY A 174 46.45 -18.83 33.10
CA GLY A 174 47.70 -18.36 33.71
C GLY A 174 48.02 -16.88 33.45
N ILE A 175 47.14 -16.13 32.78
CA ILE A 175 47.35 -14.70 32.54
C ILE A 175 47.20 -13.94 33.86
N ARG A 176 48.15 -13.04 34.14
CA ARG A 176 48.21 -12.16 35.33
C ARG A 176 48.45 -10.71 34.95
N ARG A 177 48.98 -10.45 33.76
CA ARG A 177 49.15 -9.13 33.16
C ARG A 177 48.95 -9.19 31.65
N VAL A 178 48.41 -8.13 31.07
CA VAL A 178 48.34 -7.88 29.63
C VAL A 178 49.21 -6.67 29.33
N ASN A 179 50.21 -6.81 28.45
CA ASN A 179 51.08 -5.70 28.02
C ASN A 179 50.47 -4.88 26.88
N GLY A 180 49.59 -5.48 26.07
CA GLY A 180 48.76 -4.79 25.09
C GLY A 180 47.44 -4.29 25.69
N LYS A 181 46.41 -4.16 24.85
CA LYS A 181 45.10 -3.63 25.23
C LYS A 181 44.06 -4.74 25.42
N LEU A 182 42.99 -4.44 26.15
CA LEU A 182 41.71 -5.13 25.98
C LEU A 182 40.92 -4.42 24.87
N LEU A 183 40.43 -5.19 23.91
CA LEU A 183 39.69 -4.75 22.72
C LEU A 183 38.36 -5.51 22.63
N VAL A 184 37.34 -4.88 22.04
CA VAL A 184 36.06 -5.52 21.69
C VAL A 184 35.87 -5.39 20.19
N ASP A 185 35.87 -6.52 19.48
CA ASP A 185 35.71 -6.59 18.03
C ASP A 185 34.23 -6.68 17.68
N VAL A 186 33.69 -5.59 17.15
CA VAL A 186 32.30 -5.46 16.67
C VAL A 186 32.20 -5.54 15.14
N THR A 187 33.16 -6.14 14.44
CA THR A 187 33.14 -6.21 12.95
C THR A 187 32.08 -7.15 12.38
N LEU A 188 31.34 -7.90 13.20
CA LEU A 188 30.21 -8.74 12.75
C LEU A 188 29.11 -7.91 12.08
N PHE A 189 28.70 -6.80 12.71
CA PHE A 189 27.86 -5.76 12.11
C PHE A 189 28.05 -4.42 12.85
N PRO A 190 27.86 -3.26 12.19
CA PRO A 190 28.04 -1.96 12.83
C PRO A 190 27.16 -1.76 14.07
N GLU A 191 27.74 -1.25 15.14
CA GLU A 191 26.97 -0.72 16.27
C GLU A 191 26.60 0.76 16.05
N GLY A 192 25.49 1.21 16.62
CA GLY A 192 25.12 2.64 16.69
C GLY A 192 23.74 3.00 16.13
N GLU A 193 23.13 2.14 15.30
CA GLU A 193 21.69 2.24 15.01
C GLU A 193 20.89 2.02 16.31
N ARG A 194 19.69 2.60 16.42
CA ARG A 194 18.82 2.48 17.59
C ARG A 194 17.50 1.85 17.20
N GLU A 195 17.02 0.90 17.99
CA GLU A 195 15.70 0.32 17.73
C GLU A 195 14.57 1.30 18.01
N LEU A 196 13.46 1.13 17.30
CA LEU A 196 12.42 2.15 17.15
C LEU A 196 11.43 2.23 18.33
N GLY A 197 11.54 1.39 19.36
CA GLY A 197 10.59 1.32 20.46
C GLY A 197 11.10 1.81 21.82
N THR A 198 12.37 1.55 22.15
CA THR A 198 13.02 1.99 23.41
C THR A 198 14.25 2.88 23.19
N GLY A 199 14.70 3.07 21.95
CA GLY A 199 15.87 3.87 21.60
C GLY A 199 17.22 3.25 22.01
N ILE A 200 17.27 1.96 22.34
CA ILE A 200 18.49 1.24 22.75
C ILE A 200 19.39 0.99 21.52
N VAL A 201 20.70 1.00 21.74
CA VAL A 201 21.70 0.86 20.67
C VAL A 201 21.85 -0.61 20.26
N ILE A 202 21.61 -0.86 18.96
CA ILE A 202 21.90 -2.10 18.25
C ILE A 202 23.42 -2.26 18.15
N SER A 203 23.93 -3.42 18.55
CA SER A 203 25.36 -3.77 18.55
C SER A 203 25.52 -5.29 18.56
N PRO A 204 26.54 -5.89 17.93
CA PRO A 204 26.76 -7.34 17.97
C PRO A 204 27.24 -7.86 19.34
N ILE A 205 27.44 -6.95 20.30
CA ILE A 205 27.75 -7.24 21.70
C ILE A 205 26.65 -6.63 22.58
N VAL A 206 25.94 -7.46 23.33
CA VAL A 206 24.89 -7.02 24.25
C VAL A 206 25.20 -7.50 25.65
N VAL A 207 25.34 -6.58 26.59
CA VAL A 207 25.56 -6.87 28.01
C VAL A 207 24.38 -6.32 28.79
N ASN A 208 23.73 -7.16 29.60
CA ASN A 208 22.53 -6.78 30.36
C ASN A 208 21.53 -5.97 29.51
N ASP A 209 21.18 -6.51 28.34
CA ASP A 209 20.21 -5.91 27.40
C ASP A 209 20.58 -4.49 26.92
N ASN A 210 21.87 -4.13 27.00
CA ASN A 210 22.41 -2.78 26.79
C ASN A 210 21.72 -1.70 27.65
N VAL A 211 21.33 -2.06 28.88
CA VAL A 211 20.80 -1.13 29.89
C VAL A 211 21.51 -1.24 31.24
N VAL A 212 21.44 -0.16 32.02
CA VAL A 212 21.73 -0.16 33.45
C VAL A 212 20.44 0.17 34.21
N ASP A 213 19.98 -0.76 35.05
CA ASP A 213 18.78 -0.65 35.86
C ASP A 213 19.01 0.35 37.01
N VAL A 214 18.07 1.27 37.21
CA VAL A 214 18.03 2.14 38.40
C VAL A 214 16.67 2.02 39.07
N VAL A 215 16.64 1.47 40.29
CA VAL A 215 15.44 1.42 41.14
C VAL A 215 15.46 2.61 42.09
N PHE A 216 14.40 3.42 42.01
CA PHE A 216 14.15 4.60 42.81
C PHE A 216 13.23 4.26 43.98
N THR A 217 13.60 4.66 45.19
CA THR A 217 12.81 4.47 46.42
C THR A 217 12.67 5.81 47.15
N PRO A 218 11.45 6.26 47.52
CA PRO A 218 11.30 7.54 48.21
C PRO A 218 11.94 7.51 49.60
N GLY A 219 12.40 8.67 50.06
CA GLY A 219 12.92 8.86 51.41
C GLY A 219 11.81 8.88 52.47
N SER A 220 12.20 8.96 53.74
CA SER A 220 11.30 8.85 54.89
C SER A 220 10.46 10.10 55.21
N ALA A 221 10.71 11.22 54.53
CA ALA A 221 9.99 12.49 54.72
C ALA A 221 10.04 13.36 53.45
N GLU A 222 9.13 14.33 53.33
CA GLU A 222 9.18 15.34 52.27
C GLU A 222 10.54 16.08 52.29
N GLY A 223 11.14 16.28 51.11
CA GLY A 223 12.47 16.88 50.96
C GLY A 223 13.67 15.96 51.23
N ALA A 224 13.46 14.76 51.80
CA ALA A 224 14.53 13.76 51.93
C ALA A 224 14.98 13.25 50.54
N PRO A 225 16.26 12.88 50.32
CA PRO A 225 16.70 12.35 49.04
C PRO A 225 16.01 11.02 48.69
N VAL A 226 15.73 10.82 47.40
CA VAL A 226 15.37 9.50 46.83
C VAL A 226 16.58 8.59 46.95
N THR A 227 16.39 7.30 47.21
CA THR A 227 17.46 6.29 47.21
C THR A 227 17.54 5.59 45.86
N LEU A 228 18.75 5.46 45.30
CA LEU A 228 19.02 4.76 44.04
C LEU A 228 19.69 3.40 44.30
N LYS A 229 19.12 2.31 43.76
CA LYS A 229 19.79 1.01 43.60
C LYS A 229 20.09 0.80 42.11
N ILE A 230 21.38 0.84 41.78
CA ILE A 230 21.90 0.74 40.40
C ILE A 230 22.42 -0.69 40.15
N SER A 231 22.13 -1.29 38.99
CA SER A 231 22.60 -2.62 38.57
C SER A 231 22.77 -2.72 37.04
N PRO A 232 23.92 -3.16 36.50
CA PRO A 232 25.19 -3.40 37.20
C PRO A 232 25.78 -2.12 37.81
N ARG A 233 26.72 -2.29 38.75
CA ARG A 233 27.61 -1.21 39.19
C ARG A 233 28.94 -1.32 38.45
N THR A 234 29.35 -0.24 37.81
CA THR A 234 30.55 -0.16 36.96
C THR A 234 31.06 1.28 36.92
N ALA A 235 32.35 1.48 36.62
CA ALA A 235 32.91 2.78 36.30
C ALA A 235 32.40 3.37 34.95
N TYR A 236 31.77 2.57 34.08
CA TYR A 236 31.27 3.05 32.78
C TYR A 236 30.25 4.19 32.91
N VAL A 237 29.37 4.15 33.93
CA VAL A 237 28.38 5.20 34.17
C VAL A 237 28.25 5.52 35.67
N THR A 238 28.42 6.79 36.01
CA THR A 238 28.28 7.32 37.38
C THR A 238 26.99 8.13 37.50
N PHE A 239 26.08 7.70 38.38
CA PHE A 239 24.83 8.42 38.64
C PHE A 239 24.98 9.44 39.78
N ILE A 240 24.76 10.72 39.49
CA ILE A 240 24.69 11.81 40.46
C ILE A 240 23.24 11.98 40.89
N ASN A 241 22.93 11.65 42.14
CA ASN A 241 21.57 11.73 42.67
C ASN A 241 21.24 13.13 43.21
N GLN A 242 20.28 13.80 42.59
CA GLN A 242 19.69 15.07 43.05
C GLN A 242 18.16 14.96 43.22
N ALA A 243 17.58 13.76 43.09
CA ALA A 243 16.15 13.54 43.23
C ALA A 243 15.69 13.56 44.70
N THR A 244 14.52 14.12 44.96
CA THR A 244 13.99 14.35 46.32
C THR A 244 12.58 13.79 46.51
N THR A 245 12.18 13.62 47.77
CA THR A 245 10.90 13.02 48.12
C THR A 245 9.81 14.09 48.11
N GLY A 246 8.85 13.96 47.19
CA GLY A 246 7.71 14.85 47.06
C GLY A 246 6.64 14.60 48.13
N LYS A 247 5.59 15.42 48.11
CA LYS A 247 4.41 15.25 48.98
C LYS A 247 3.74 13.90 48.75
N ALA A 248 3.15 13.34 49.80
CA ALA A 248 2.32 12.14 49.65
C ALA A 248 1.21 12.39 48.61
N GLY A 249 1.13 11.53 47.60
CA GLY A 249 0.19 11.68 46.48
C GLY A 249 0.59 12.70 45.38
N SER A 250 1.79 13.28 45.39
CA SER A 250 2.27 14.05 44.23
C SER A 250 2.54 13.12 43.03
N LYS A 251 2.43 13.64 41.80
CA LYS A 251 2.95 12.91 40.63
C LYS A 251 4.48 12.80 40.75
N ALA A 252 5.04 11.70 40.26
CA ALA A 252 6.49 11.55 40.12
C ALA A 252 6.98 12.38 38.91
N SER A 253 8.25 12.80 38.96
CA SER A 253 8.86 13.68 37.96
C SER A 253 10.36 13.39 37.78
N LEU A 254 10.76 12.11 37.90
CA LEU A 254 12.16 11.69 37.83
C LEU A 254 12.68 11.82 36.40
N GLU A 255 13.84 12.46 36.23
CA GLU A 255 14.46 12.72 34.94
C GLU A 255 15.95 12.34 34.94
N TYR A 256 16.45 11.89 33.80
CA TYR A 256 17.88 11.70 33.54
C TYR A 256 18.42 12.85 32.68
N SER A 257 19.53 13.44 33.11
CA SER A 257 20.38 14.30 32.27
C SER A 257 21.75 13.64 32.12
N ASP A 258 21.98 13.02 30.96
CA ASP A 258 23.32 12.54 30.57
C ASP A 258 24.15 13.71 30.02
N GLY A 259 25.44 13.70 30.33
CA GLY A 259 26.38 14.71 29.88
C GLY A 259 26.88 14.46 28.45
N LYS A 260 27.96 15.15 28.09
CA LYS A 260 28.87 14.58 27.10
C LYS A 260 29.68 13.47 27.78
N PRO A 261 30.02 12.37 27.08
CA PRO A 261 30.97 11.40 27.60
C PRO A 261 32.29 12.09 27.99
N ASN A 262 32.91 11.58 29.06
CA ASN A 262 34.24 12.00 29.48
C ASN A 262 35.29 11.68 28.38
N PRO A 263 36.52 12.22 28.46
CA PRO A 263 37.57 11.89 27.49
C PRO A 263 37.93 10.39 27.46
N ASP A 264 37.77 9.70 28.58
CA ASP A 264 37.88 8.24 28.69
C ASP A 264 36.59 7.48 28.31
N GLY A 265 35.57 8.19 27.82
CA GLY A 265 34.24 7.73 27.42
C GLY A 265 33.43 7.04 28.52
N THR A 266 33.65 7.40 29.78
CA THR A 266 32.71 7.14 30.87
C THR A 266 31.61 8.20 30.90
N HIS A 267 30.43 7.85 31.42
CA HIS A 267 29.26 8.72 31.49
C HIS A 267 28.99 9.24 32.91
N ILE A 268 28.45 10.45 32.99
CA ILE A 268 27.97 11.06 34.24
C ILE A 268 26.52 11.46 34.03
N VAL A 269 25.61 10.68 34.62
CA VAL A 269 24.16 10.87 34.50
C VAL A 269 23.64 11.53 35.77
N THR A 270 23.07 12.72 35.66
CA THR A 270 22.41 13.37 36.80
C THR A 270 20.94 12.96 36.85
N VAL A 271 20.50 12.45 38.00
CA VAL A 271 19.10 12.16 38.30
C VAL A 271 18.49 13.35 39.03
N THR A 272 17.43 13.94 38.48
CA THR A 272 16.71 15.07 39.09
C THR A 272 15.25 14.71 39.38
N GLY A 273 14.49 15.67 39.91
CA GLY A 273 13.04 15.55 40.06
C GLY A 273 12.58 14.98 41.40
N THR A 274 11.35 14.43 41.42
CA THR A 274 10.70 13.99 42.66
C THR A 274 9.97 12.65 42.56
N LEU A 275 9.88 11.94 43.69
CA LEU A 275 9.06 10.74 43.90
C LEU A 275 8.26 10.90 45.20
N ALA A 276 6.96 10.64 45.19
CA ALA A 276 6.08 10.96 46.32
C ALA A 276 6.39 10.16 47.60
N LEU A 277 6.27 10.81 48.77
CA LEU A 277 6.34 10.15 50.07
C LEU A 277 5.32 9.01 50.16
N GLY A 278 5.79 7.80 50.48
CA GLY A 278 4.95 6.60 50.56
C GLY A 278 4.59 5.97 49.21
N ALA A 279 5.13 6.45 48.08
CA ALA A 279 5.02 5.74 46.81
C ALA A 279 5.75 4.39 46.86
N ARG A 280 5.30 3.43 46.03
CA ARG A 280 6.05 2.20 45.74
C ARG A 280 7.38 2.58 45.06
N SER A 281 8.43 1.81 45.31
CA SER A 281 9.65 1.90 44.49
C SER A 281 9.31 1.61 43.03
N THR A 282 10.00 2.31 42.12
CA THR A 282 9.83 2.16 40.66
C THR A 282 11.20 2.04 40.01
N MET A 283 11.28 1.43 38.83
CA MET A 283 12.52 1.33 38.07
C MET A 283 12.47 2.20 36.80
N ALA A 284 13.63 2.66 36.35
CA ALA A 284 13.84 3.12 34.98
C ALA A 284 15.25 2.74 34.53
N SER A 285 15.41 2.54 33.23
CA SER A 285 16.59 1.86 32.68
C SER A 285 17.37 2.83 31.81
N TYR A 286 18.66 2.99 32.10
CA TYR A 286 19.55 3.85 31.33
C TYR A 286 20.12 3.07 30.15
N GLY A 287 19.72 3.43 28.93
CA GLY A 287 20.20 2.81 27.70
C GLY A 287 21.65 3.18 27.39
N VAL A 288 22.50 2.16 27.26
CA VAL A 288 23.94 2.31 27.02
C VAL A 288 24.18 2.91 25.62
N PRO A 289 24.91 4.04 25.51
CA PRO A 289 25.16 4.70 24.23
C PRO A 289 26.33 4.11 23.43
N GLU A 290 27.28 3.42 24.08
CA GLU A 290 28.41 2.73 23.43
C GLU A 290 28.54 1.28 23.96
N PRO A 291 27.79 0.29 23.43
CA PRO A 291 27.76 -1.07 23.96
C PRO A 291 29.12 -1.78 24.00
N SER A 292 29.94 -1.69 22.95
CA SER A 292 31.31 -2.26 22.96
C SER A 292 32.19 -1.66 24.06
N ARG A 293 32.00 -0.37 24.34
CA ARG A 293 32.71 0.38 25.36
C ARG A 293 32.31 -0.03 26.77
N PHE A 294 31.02 -0.22 26.99
CA PHE A 294 30.46 -0.77 28.23
C PHE A 294 30.97 -2.19 28.47
N ALA A 295 30.83 -3.08 27.49
CA ALA A 295 31.28 -4.48 27.57
C ALA A 295 32.78 -4.60 27.90
N GLY A 296 33.62 -3.79 27.23
CA GLY A 296 35.06 -3.75 27.50
C GLY A 296 35.42 -3.15 28.86
N THR A 297 34.65 -2.18 29.34
CA THR A 297 34.83 -1.60 30.69
C THR A 297 34.51 -2.61 31.78
N VAL A 298 33.37 -3.29 31.71
CA VAL A 298 32.98 -4.28 32.74
C VAL A 298 33.87 -5.53 32.70
N LEU A 299 34.37 -5.94 31.53
CA LEU A 299 35.34 -7.03 31.42
C LEU A 299 36.72 -6.62 31.99
N MET A 300 37.16 -5.36 31.82
CA MET A 300 38.36 -4.85 32.49
C MET A 300 38.20 -4.85 34.02
N GLU A 301 37.02 -4.47 34.53
CA GLU A 301 36.71 -4.52 35.97
C GLU A 301 36.73 -5.97 36.49
N ALA A 302 36.08 -6.90 35.79
CA ALA A 302 36.08 -8.32 36.13
C ALA A 302 37.47 -8.97 36.06
N LEU A 303 38.31 -8.59 35.09
CA LEU A 303 39.71 -9.02 35.00
C LEU A 303 40.51 -8.56 36.21
N LYS A 304 40.33 -7.31 36.63
CA LYS A 304 40.95 -6.74 37.83
C LYS A 304 40.47 -7.42 39.12
N GLU A 305 39.20 -7.76 39.23
CA GLU A 305 38.65 -8.58 40.34
C GLU A 305 39.31 -9.97 40.39
N ASN A 306 39.60 -10.58 39.23
CA ASN A 306 40.32 -11.85 39.10
C ASN A 306 41.86 -11.71 39.16
N GLY A 307 42.38 -10.52 39.54
CA GLY A 307 43.82 -10.29 39.72
C GLY A 307 44.63 -10.15 38.42
N VAL A 308 43.98 -9.95 37.27
CA VAL A 308 44.61 -9.72 35.98
C VAL A 308 44.73 -8.22 35.71
N ALA A 309 45.97 -7.73 35.58
CA ALA A 309 46.22 -6.33 35.24
C ALA A 309 46.15 -6.11 33.71
N SER A 310 45.20 -5.30 33.23
CA SER A 310 45.03 -4.96 31.82
C SER A 310 44.69 -3.48 31.62
N VAL A 311 44.81 -2.98 30.39
CA VAL A 311 44.44 -1.60 30.00
C VAL A 311 43.41 -1.65 28.88
N PHE A 312 42.24 -1.02 29.06
CA PHE A 312 41.25 -0.90 27.98
C PHE A 312 41.65 0.17 26.95
N ALA A 313 41.19 0.03 25.71
CA ALA A 313 41.50 1.00 24.65
C ALA A 313 40.91 2.40 24.91
N SER A 314 41.62 3.42 24.43
CA SER A 314 41.19 4.80 24.49
C SER A 314 40.20 5.12 23.37
N THR A 315 39.35 6.13 23.57
CA THR A 315 38.34 6.60 22.60
C THR A 315 38.92 7.06 21.25
N GLY A 316 40.22 7.37 21.19
CA GLY A 316 40.93 7.72 19.95
C GLY A 316 41.57 6.53 19.22
N ASP A 317 41.62 5.34 19.84
CA ASP A 317 42.18 4.15 19.22
C ASP A 317 41.23 3.57 18.16
N LYS A 318 41.76 3.20 17.00
CA LYS A 318 41.03 2.45 15.95
C LYS A 318 41.79 1.16 15.66
N PRO A 319 41.46 0.04 16.33
CA PRO A 319 42.10 -1.24 16.09
C PRO A 319 41.83 -1.75 14.67
N ASP A 320 42.85 -2.29 14.00
CA ASP A 320 42.66 -3.04 12.77
C ASP A 320 42.21 -4.47 13.10
N PHE A 321 40.92 -4.64 13.38
CA PHE A 321 40.31 -5.94 13.65
C PHE A 321 40.52 -6.96 12.53
N LYS A 322 40.64 -6.51 11.27
CA LYS A 322 40.94 -7.37 10.12
C LYS A 322 42.37 -7.93 10.18
N ALA A 323 43.33 -7.17 10.68
CA ALA A 323 44.66 -7.68 10.99
C ALA A 323 44.67 -8.57 12.25
N LEU A 324 43.94 -8.18 13.30
CA LEU A 324 43.84 -8.93 14.55
C LEU A 324 43.21 -10.32 14.36
N ALA A 325 42.27 -10.48 13.42
CA ALA A 325 41.62 -11.74 13.07
C ALA A 325 42.58 -12.87 12.69
N ALA A 326 43.81 -12.56 12.23
CA ALA A 326 44.87 -13.55 12.03
C ALA A 326 45.29 -14.28 13.33
N SER A 327 44.89 -13.76 14.50
CA SER A 327 45.09 -14.34 15.82
C SER A 327 43.93 -15.21 16.31
N TYR A 328 42.77 -15.21 15.63
CA TYR A 328 41.55 -15.89 16.10
C TYR A 328 41.60 -17.40 15.80
N LYS A 329 42.45 -18.10 16.55
CA LYS A 329 42.78 -19.52 16.36
C LYS A 329 42.61 -20.31 17.66
N PRO A 330 42.35 -21.64 17.62
CA PRO A 330 42.13 -22.45 18.82
C PRO A 330 43.27 -22.37 19.84
N GLU A 331 44.54 -22.31 19.41
CA GLU A 331 45.70 -22.19 20.30
C GLU A 331 45.77 -20.83 21.04
N ASN A 332 45.09 -19.82 20.51
CA ASN A 332 45.02 -18.46 21.05
C ASN A 332 43.70 -18.20 21.83
N LEU A 333 42.78 -19.17 21.90
CA LEU A 333 41.51 -19.04 22.61
C LEU A 333 41.74 -19.10 24.13
N VAL A 334 41.49 -17.96 24.81
CA VAL A 334 41.69 -17.84 26.27
C VAL A 334 40.39 -17.92 27.07
N ALA A 335 39.24 -17.58 26.47
CA ALA A 335 37.94 -17.83 27.07
C ALA A 335 36.83 -17.96 26.01
N GLU A 336 35.76 -18.68 26.35
CA GLU A 336 34.58 -18.88 25.50
C GLU A 336 33.30 -18.93 26.34
N HIS A 337 32.25 -18.32 25.81
CA HIS A 337 30.87 -18.49 26.23
C HIS A 337 30.08 -19.08 25.05
N VAL A 338 29.17 -20.00 25.36
CA VAL A 338 28.26 -20.62 24.40
C VAL A 338 26.85 -20.40 24.93
N SER A 339 26.00 -19.78 24.12
CA SER A 339 24.65 -19.41 24.55
C SER A 339 23.75 -20.63 24.80
N PRO A 340 22.62 -20.45 25.50
CA PRO A 340 21.41 -21.26 25.32
C PRO A 340 21.04 -21.43 23.83
N PRO A 341 20.19 -22.42 23.48
CA PRO A 341 19.68 -22.55 22.11
C PRO A 341 18.90 -21.31 21.69
N LEU A 342 18.81 -21.07 20.38
CA LEU A 342 18.01 -19.99 19.80
C LEU A 342 16.53 -20.04 20.23
N THR A 343 15.97 -21.22 20.52
CA THR A 343 14.60 -21.36 21.08
C THR A 343 14.41 -20.62 22.41
N GLU A 344 15.44 -20.55 23.26
CA GLU A 344 15.38 -19.84 24.53
C GLU A 344 15.41 -18.31 24.33
N GLU A 345 16.20 -17.84 23.37
CA GLU A 345 16.24 -16.41 23.00
C GLU A 345 14.90 -15.97 22.40
N VAL A 346 14.39 -16.74 21.43
CA VAL A 346 13.07 -16.51 20.83
C VAL A 346 11.96 -16.53 21.89
N LYS A 347 12.08 -17.39 22.92
CA LYS A 347 11.17 -17.37 24.08
C LYS A 347 11.26 -16.07 24.87
N VAL A 348 12.44 -15.52 25.17
CA VAL A 348 12.55 -14.20 25.81
C VAL A 348 11.93 -13.13 24.90
N THR A 349 12.36 -13.04 23.64
CA THR A 349 11.91 -12.04 22.67
C THR A 349 10.39 -12.04 22.48
N LEU A 350 9.75 -13.21 22.44
CA LEU A 350 8.30 -13.32 22.27
C LEU A 350 7.53 -13.17 23.59
N LYS A 351 7.95 -13.79 24.71
CA LYS A 351 7.26 -13.67 26.02
C LYS A 351 7.21 -12.22 26.51
N VAL A 352 8.35 -11.54 26.55
CA VAL A 352 8.44 -10.17 27.12
C VAL A 352 8.51 -9.06 26.08
N SER A 353 8.46 -9.42 24.79
CA SER A 353 8.45 -8.48 23.67
C SER A 353 9.75 -7.70 23.41
N GLN A 354 10.90 -8.20 23.90
CA GLN A 354 12.22 -7.55 23.87
C GLN A 354 12.55 -6.94 22.49
N ASN A 355 12.69 -5.60 22.42
CA ASN A 355 12.88 -4.88 21.15
C ASN A 355 14.28 -4.99 20.55
N LEU A 356 15.33 -4.90 21.38
CA LEU A 356 16.72 -4.93 20.94
C LEU A 356 17.03 -6.28 20.29
N HIS A 357 16.61 -7.38 20.92
CA HIS A 357 16.86 -8.74 20.44
C HIS A 357 16.28 -8.90 19.03
N ALA A 358 14.97 -8.68 18.86
CA ALA A 358 14.32 -8.76 17.55
C ALA A 358 14.90 -7.75 16.54
N SER A 359 15.31 -6.55 16.96
CA SER A 359 15.90 -5.58 16.03
C SER A 359 17.32 -5.94 15.60
N MET A 360 18.03 -6.74 16.38
CA MET A 360 19.31 -7.35 15.99
C MET A 360 19.14 -8.54 15.06
N THR A 361 18.03 -9.30 15.15
CA THR A 361 17.80 -10.52 14.35
C THR A 361 18.07 -10.34 12.84
N PRO A 362 17.60 -9.27 12.14
CA PRO A 362 17.98 -9.04 10.73
C PRO A 362 19.49 -8.84 10.52
N PHE A 363 20.19 -8.14 11.42
CA PHE A 363 21.63 -7.92 11.34
C PHE A 363 22.42 -9.22 11.58
N VAL A 364 21.97 -10.04 12.54
CA VAL A 364 22.51 -11.36 12.84
C VAL A 364 22.36 -12.29 11.64
N LEU A 365 21.15 -12.38 11.05
CA LEU A 365 20.90 -13.20 9.86
C LEU A 365 21.76 -12.75 8.67
N ALA A 366 21.86 -11.44 8.43
CA ALA A 366 22.70 -10.88 7.38
C ALA A 366 24.20 -11.14 7.59
N ALA A 367 24.70 -11.10 8.83
CA ALA A 367 26.10 -11.32 9.15
C ALA A 367 26.50 -12.80 9.13
N LEU A 368 25.58 -13.71 9.45
CA LEU A 368 25.83 -15.16 9.50
C LEU A 368 25.53 -15.87 8.18
N LEU A 369 24.52 -15.43 7.43
CA LEU A 369 24.00 -16.11 6.23
C LEU A 369 24.06 -15.26 4.95
N GLY A 370 24.21 -13.94 5.10
CA GLY A 370 24.20 -13.00 3.98
C GLY A 370 25.48 -13.02 3.14
N ASN A 371 25.34 -12.69 1.85
CA ASN A 371 26.44 -12.62 0.88
C ASN A 371 26.91 -11.19 0.56
N LYS A 372 26.32 -10.16 1.18
CA LYS A 372 26.57 -8.73 0.95
C LYS A 372 27.07 -8.01 2.22
N ALA A 373 28.35 -8.18 2.57
CA ALA A 373 28.93 -7.61 3.79
C ALA A 373 28.76 -6.08 3.97
N ASN A 374 28.49 -5.33 2.89
CA ASN A 374 28.30 -3.87 2.92
C ASN A 374 26.81 -3.43 2.95
N GLN A 375 25.86 -4.36 3.04
CA GLN A 375 24.40 -4.08 3.01
C GLN A 375 23.65 -4.88 4.09
N ILE A 376 24.21 -4.95 5.30
CA ILE A 376 23.75 -5.86 6.36
C ILE A 376 22.26 -5.73 6.66
N ASN A 377 21.76 -4.54 7.05
CA ASN A 377 20.35 -4.33 7.39
C ASN A 377 19.39 -4.74 6.22
N PRO A 378 19.56 -4.25 4.97
CA PRO A 378 18.80 -4.75 3.81
C PRO A 378 18.93 -6.27 3.55
N THR A 379 20.10 -6.87 3.77
CA THR A 379 20.33 -8.31 3.50
C THR A 379 19.58 -9.19 4.50
N GLY A 380 19.33 -8.71 5.72
CA GLY A 380 18.49 -9.40 6.71
C GLY A 380 17.05 -9.50 6.23
N PHE A 381 16.52 -8.39 5.71
CA PHE A 381 15.18 -8.35 5.14
C PHE A 381 15.08 -9.04 3.77
N ASP A 382 16.15 -9.09 2.95
CA ASP A 382 16.20 -9.95 1.75
C ASP A 382 15.97 -11.43 2.12
N LEU A 383 16.67 -11.93 3.17
CA LEU A 383 16.57 -13.30 3.64
C LEU A 383 15.17 -13.62 4.22
N GLU A 384 14.59 -12.70 4.99
CA GLU A 384 13.20 -12.81 5.48
C GLU A 384 12.20 -12.81 4.32
N ASN A 385 12.37 -11.92 3.34
CA ASN A 385 11.49 -11.82 2.18
C ASN A 385 11.52 -13.10 1.33
N ASP A 386 12.70 -13.69 1.12
CA ASP A 386 12.82 -14.97 0.40
C ASP A 386 12.28 -16.17 1.20
N PHE A 387 12.38 -16.17 2.53
CA PHE A 387 11.69 -17.14 3.39
C PHE A 387 10.16 -17.04 3.29
N LEU A 388 9.60 -15.84 3.35
CA LEU A 388 8.15 -15.61 3.23
C LEU A 388 7.63 -15.93 1.81
N LYS A 389 8.39 -15.61 0.75
CA LYS A 389 8.12 -16.06 -0.64
C LYS A 389 8.11 -17.59 -0.75
N LYS A 390 9.10 -18.27 -0.16
CA LYS A 390 9.19 -19.74 -0.14
C LYS A 390 7.96 -20.37 0.53
N GLY A 391 7.36 -19.69 1.50
CA GLY A 391 6.09 -20.08 2.11
C GLY A 391 4.83 -19.86 1.25
N GLY A 392 4.94 -19.16 0.12
CA GLY A 392 3.82 -18.88 -0.77
C GLY A 392 2.86 -17.79 -0.27
N LEU A 393 3.33 -16.93 0.64
CA LEU A 393 2.53 -15.87 1.27
C LEU A 393 2.35 -14.66 0.33
N ASP A 394 1.18 -14.01 0.38
CA ASP A 394 0.94 -12.75 -0.34
C ASP A 394 1.61 -11.59 0.40
N LEU A 395 2.80 -11.21 -0.07
CA LEU A 395 3.60 -10.15 0.55
C LEU A 395 3.04 -8.74 0.29
N THR A 396 1.98 -8.58 -0.52
CA THR A 396 1.27 -7.28 -0.60
C THR A 396 0.47 -6.98 0.67
N GLY A 397 0.17 -8.02 1.47
CA GLY A 397 -0.41 -7.90 2.80
C GLY A 397 0.58 -7.50 3.90
N ALA A 398 1.84 -7.21 3.57
CA ALA A 398 2.92 -6.97 4.53
C ALA A 398 3.87 -5.83 4.15
N SER A 399 4.36 -5.12 5.16
CA SER A 399 5.47 -4.16 5.05
C SER A 399 6.19 -4.07 6.39
N GLN A 400 7.52 -4.01 6.37
CA GLN A 400 8.38 -4.04 7.56
C GLN A 400 9.72 -3.36 7.25
N SER A 401 10.30 -2.69 8.25
CA SER A 401 11.62 -2.05 8.13
C SER A 401 12.47 -2.10 9.40
N ASP A 402 11.95 -2.72 10.47
CA ASP A 402 12.66 -3.03 11.70
C ASP A 402 12.17 -4.40 12.23
N GLY A 403 12.97 -5.07 13.05
CA GLY A 403 12.61 -6.39 13.59
C GLY A 403 11.64 -6.36 14.78
N ALA A 404 11.46 -5.20 15.44
CA ALA A 404 10.65 -5.07 16.65
C ALA A 404 9.20 -4.63 16.41
N GLY A 405 8.89 -4.03 15.27
CA GLY A 405 7.58 -3.56 14.85
C GLY A 405 7.28 -2.09 15.13
N GLY A 406 8.29 -1.21 15.09
CA GLY A 406 8.11 0.24 15.19
C GLY A 406 7.67 0.92 13.89
N ASN A 407 8.07 0.37 12.74
CA ASN A 407 7.64 0.78 11.41
C ASN A 407 7.37 -0.44 10.52
N ALA A 408 6.17 -1.01 10.74
CA ALA A 408 5.63 -2.17 10.03
C ALA A 408 4.11 -2.04 9.84
N PHE A 409 3.55 -2.81 8.90
CA PHE A 409 2.13 -2.88 8.57
C PHE A 409 1.77 -4.31 8.12
N TYR A 410 0.73 -4.92 8.68
CA TYR A 410 0.20 -6.22 8.20
C TYR A 410 -1.31 -6.18 8.04
N THR A 411 -1.83 -7.03 7.17
CA THR A 411 -3.24 -7.43 7.17
C THR A 411 -3.47 -8.58 8.16
N PRO A 412 -4.67 -8.73 8.77
CA PRO A 412 -5.03 -9.92 9.52
C PRO A 412 -4.82 -11.22 8.73
N ASP A 413 -5.24 -11.25 7.45
CA ASP A 413 -5.11 -12.39 6.56
C ASP A 413 -3.64 -12.83 6.39
N PHE A 414 -2.74 -11.89 6.12
CA PHE A 414 -1.31 -12.19 5.97
C PHE A 414 -0.74 -12.80 7.25
N MET A 415 -1.09 -12.26 8.42
CA MET A 415 -0.63 -12.78 9.71
C MET A 415 -1.22 -14.16 10.01
N VAL A 416 -2.49 -14.42 9.64
CA VAL A 416 -3.11 -15.75 9.73
C VAL A 416 -2.40 -16.75 8.83
N HIS A 417 -2.15 -16.40 7.56
CA HIS A 417 -1.48 -17.28 6.60
C HIS A 417 0.00 -17.51 6.97
N TYR A 418 0.68 -16.50 7.53
CA TYR A 418 2.02 -16.66 8.10
C TYR A 418 2.03 -17.67 9.25
N LEU A 419 1.10 -17.55 10.21
CA LEU A 419 0.99 -18.50 11.33
C LEU A 419 0.58 -19.91 10.85
N LEU A 420 -0.28 -20.01 9.83
CA LEU A 420 -0.64 -21.27 9.15
C LEU A 420 0.53 -21.91 8.39
N TYR A 421 1.54 -21.11 8.00
CA TYR A 421 2.80 -21.60 7.46
C TYR A 421 3.77 -22.00 8.59
N MET A 422 3.88 -21.21 9.66
CA MET A 422 4.70 -21.53 10.83
C MET A 422 4.25 -22.81 11.55
N SER A 423 2.94 -23.08 11.60
CA SER A 423 2.37 -24.30 12.21
C SER A 423 2.75 -25.63 11.53
N LYS A 424 3.58 -25.57 10.47
CA LYS A 424 4.03 -26.71 9.66
C LYS A 424 5.55 -26.85 9.63
N GLN A 425 6.29 -25.96 10.29
CA GLN A 425 7.75 -26.00 10.32
C GLN A 425 8.27 -26.91 11.43
N LYS A 426 9.51 -27.40 11.25
CA LYS A 426 10.26 -28.25 12.19
C LYS A 426 10.22 -27.76 13.64
N ASP A 427 10.44 -26.47 13.85
CA ASP A 427 10.66 -25.85 15.16
C ASP A 427 9.37 -25.19 15.69
N PHE A 428 8.20 -25.56 15.14
CA PHE A 428 6.90 -24.98 15.51
C PHE A 428 6.56 -25.13 16.99
N ALA A 429 6.88 -26.28 17.60
CA ALA A 429 6.58 -26.52 19.01
C ALA A 429 7.24 -25.46 19.90
N ASP A 430 8.51 -25.14 19.64
CA ASP A 430 9.26 -24.14 20.41
C ASP A 430 8.80 -22.72 20.11
N PHE A 431 8.50 -22.40 18.83
CA PHE A 431 7.86 -21.14 18.45
C PHE A 431 6.52 -20.94 19.17
N HIS A 432 5.72 -22.00 19.34
CA HIS A 432 4.44 -21.96 20.05
C HIS A 432 4.65 -21.78 21.57
N HIS A 433 5.57 -22.51 22.18
CA HIS A 433 5.91 -22.37 23.61
C HIS A 433 6.49 -20.99 23.96
N ALA A 434 7.15 -20.33 23.00
CA ALA A 434 7.67 -18.98 23.13
C ALA A 434 6.58 -17.88 23.23
N LEU A 435 5.34 -18.15 22.83
CA LEU A 435 4.27 -17.15 22.83
C LEU A 435 3.75 -16.83 24.25
N PRO A 436 3.44 -15.56 24.57
CA PRO A 436 2.73 -15.20 25.80
C PRO A 436 1.40 -15.95 25.94
N ILE A 437 1.08 -16.39 27.15
CA ILE A 437 -0.13 -17.16 27.44
C ILE A 437 -1.15 -16.27 28.17
N LEU A 438 -2.36 -16.18 27.62
CA LEU A 438 -3.42 -15.28 28.09
C LEU A 438 -3.72 -15.48 29.58
N GLY A 439 -3.58 -14.42 30.36
CA GLY A 439 -3.83 -14.43 31.81
C GLY A 439 -2.90 -15.34 32.61
N LYS A 440 -1.71 -15.71 32.08
CA LYS A 440 -0.70 -16.54 32.76
C LYS A 440 0.69 -15.91 32.78
N ASP A 441 1.24 -15.52 31.63
CA ASP A 441 2.65 -15.10 31.52
C ASP A 441 2.92 -14.05 30.44
N GLY A 442 4.13 -13.49 30.50
CA GLY A 442 4.67 -12.54 29.54
C GLY A 442 3.78 -11.29 29.41
N THR A 443 3.76 -10.70 28.23
CA THR A 443 2.95 -9.51 27.94
C THR A 443 1.43 -9.70 28.02
N LEU A 444 0.94 -10.91 28.37
CA LEU A 444 -0.48 -11.21 28.60
C LEU A 444 -0.84 -11.55 30.06
N PHE A 445 0.11 -11.58 30.99
CA PHE A 445 -0.13 -12.00 32.39
C PHE A 445 -1.26 -11.25 33.13
N LYS A 446 -1.47 -9.96 32.80
CA LYS A 446 -2.54 -9.11 33.34
C LYS A 446 -3.85 -9.12 32.53
N ILE A 447 -3.88 -9.68 31.33
CA ILE A 447 -5.02 -9.57 30.40
C ILE A 447 -5.96 -10.75 30.57
N GLN A 448 -7.27 -10.50 30.71
CA GLN A 448 -8.32 -11.51 30.81
C GLN A 448 -8.06 -12.62 31.85
N VAL A 449 -7.39 -12.33 32.96
CA VAL A 449 -6.93 -13.32 33.97
C VAL A 449 -8.04 -14.25 34.49
N ASN A 450 -9.29 -13.75 34.54
CA ASN A 450 -10.47 -14.49 35.00
C ASN A 450 -11.35 -15.04 33.86
N SER A 451 -10.92 -14.95 32.59
CA SER A 451 -11.63 -15.50 31.44
C SER A 451 -11.49 -17.02 31.40
N PRO A 452 -12.51 -17.77 30.93
CA PRO A 452 -12.37 -19.20 30.61
C PRO A 452 -11.23 -19.51 29.62
N ALA A 453 -10.87 -18.55 28.76
CA ALA A 453 -9.77 -18.68 27.80
C ALA A 453 -8.37 -18.48 28.41
N ALA A 454 -8.25 -18.12 29.70
CA ALA A 454 -6.98 -17.84 30.35
C ALA A 454 -6.17 -19.13 30.55
N GLY A 455 -5.08 -19.28 29.79
CA GLY A 455 -4.29 -20.52 29.67
C GLY A 455 -4.46 -21.25 28.33
N HIS A 456 -5.39 -20.81 27.48
CA HIS A 456 -5.74 -21.49 26.22
C HIS A 456 -5.46 -20.67 24.95
N VAL A 457 -5.06 -19.39 25.09
CA VAL A 457 -4.65 -18.52 23.99
C VAL A 457 -3.14 -18.23 24.11
N TYR A 458 -2.39 -18.59 23.08
CA TYR A 458 -0.94 -18.48 22.96
C TYR A 458 -0.63 -17.45 21.88
N ALA A 459 -0.44 -16.19 22.25
CA ALA A 459 -0.44 -15.08 21.29
C ALA A 459 0.52 -13.95 21.65
N LYS A 460 1.27 -13.49 20.65
CA LYS A 460 2.15 -12.34 20.78
C LYS A 460 1.31 -11.06 20.78
N THR A 461 1.65 -10.14 21.70
CA THR A 461 1.08 -8.79 21.70
C THR A 461 1.88 -7.82 20.83
N GLY A 462 1.20 -6.82 20.29
CA GLY A 462 1.78 -5.59 19.75
C GLY A 462 1.14 -4.36 20.38
N THR A 463 1.93 -3.30 20.53
CA THR A 463 1.48 -1.98 20.99
C THR A 463 2.38 -0.93 20.34
N TYR A 464 1.78 0.11 19.75
CA TYR A 464 2.44 1.31 19.27
C TYR A 464 1.49 2.51 19.46
N GLY A 465 2.03 3.66 19.84
CA GLY A 465 1.22 4.82 20.16
C GLY A 465 2.04 6.10 20.29
N VAL A 466 1.38 7.24 20.10
CA VAL A 466 1.99 8.57 20.06
C VAL A 466 1.24 9.54 20.97
N TYR A 467 1.93 10.53 21.52
CA TYR A 467 1.30 11.57 22.33
C TYR A 467 0.43 12.48 21.45
N ASP A 468 -0.87 12.52 21.73
CA ASP A 468 -1.81 13.45 21.12
C ASP A 468 -1.73 14.79 21.84
N ALA A 469 -0.92 15.72 21.29
CA ALA A 469 -0.74 17.05 21.87
C ALA A 469 -1.99 17.95 21.82
N LEU A 470 -2.98 17.62 20.98
CA LEU A 470 -4.24 18.37 20.86
C LEU A 470 -5.21 17.98 21.99
N ASN A 471 -5.45 16.68 22.15
CA ASN A 471 -6.38 16.13 23.15
C ASN A 471 -5.70 15.81 24.51
N LYS A 472 -4.36 15.88 24.58
CA LYS A 472 -3.50 15.58 25.74
C LYS A 472 -3.59 14.13 26.23
N ASN A 473 -3.96 13.23 25.32
CA ASN A 473 -4.11 11.80 25.54
C ASN A 473 -2.94 11.02 24.90
N LEU A 474 -2.89 9.71 25.14
CA LEU A 474 -2.08 8.80 24.34
C LEU A 474 -2.95 8.22 23.21
N MET A 475 -2.53 8.40 21.96
CA MET A 475 -3.19 7.80 20.80
C MET A 475 -2.52 6.48 20.46
N ILE A 476 -3.22 5.37 20.70
CA ILE A 476 -2.78 4.02 20.33
C ILE A 476 -3.02 3.84 18.83
N THR A 477 -1.99 4.17 18.05
CA THR A 477 -2.00 4.06 16.58
C THR A 477 -1.95 2.61 16.10
N GLY A 478 -1.53 1.66 16.96
CA GLY A 478 -1.75 0.23 16.74
C GLY A 478 -1.67 -0.62 18.01
N LYS A 479 -2.62 -1.53 18.19
CA LYS A 479 -2.59 -2.62 19.17
C LYS A 479 -2.80 -3.93 18.41
N GLY A 480 -1.98 -4.93 18.70
CA GLY A 480 -2.09 -6.27 18.10
C GLY A 480 -2.15 -7.39 19.15
N LEU A 481 -2.78 -8.49 18.76
CA LEU A 481 -2.77 -9.79 19.42
C LEU A 481 -2.89 -10.87 18.35
N ALA A 482 -1.83 -11.63 18.09
CA ALA A 482 -1.80 -12.66 17.04
C ALA A 482 -1.08 -13.93 17.49
N GLY A 483 -1.58 -15.10 17.08
CA GLY A 483 -1.09 -16.40 17.51
C GLY A 483 -2.14 -17.50 17.38
N TYR A 484 -2.16 -18.42 18.34
CA TYR A 484 -2.97 -19.65 18.32
C TYR A 484 -3.85 -19.76 19.56
N MET A 485 -4.89 -20.59 19.49
CA MET A 485 -5.69 -20.99 20.65
C MET A 485 -6.31 -22.37 20.50
N GLU A 486 -6.50 -23.06 21.62
CA GLU A 486 -7.37 -24.24 21.73
C GLU A 486 -8.73 -23.78 22.30
N THR A 487 -9.84 -24.17 21.68
CA THR A 487 -11.18 -23.81 22.16
C THR A 487 -11.70 -24.78 23.23
N ALA A 488 -12.76 -24.40 23.95
CA ALA A 488 -13.45 -25.27 24.90
C ALA A 488 -14.06 -26.54 24.27
N SER A 489 -14.16 -26.61 22.93
CA SER A 489 -14.55 -27.80 22.18
C SER A 489 -13.37 -28.61 21.61
N GLY A 490 -12.12 -28.22 21.90
CA GLY A 490 -10.92 -28.88 21.39
C GLY A 490 -10.63 -28.57 19.91
N GLU A 491 -11.05 -27.41 19.42
CA GLU A 491 -10.71 -26.92 18.07
C GLU A 491 -9.50 -25.98 18.14
N HIS A 492 -8.54 -26.16 17.23
CA HIS A 492 -7.33 -25.37 17.12
C HIS A 492 -7.56 -24.20 16.15
N LEU A 493 -7.43 -22.97 16.65
CA LEU A 493 -7.56 -21.76 15.85
C LEU A 493 -6.24 -20.99 15.76
N ILE A 494 -6.06 -20.31 14.63
CA ILE A 494 -5.18 -19.15 14.49
C ILE A 494 -6.03 -17.90 14.65
N LEU A 495 -5.47 -16.86 15.26
CA LEU A 495 -6.07 -15.53 15.39
C LEU A 495 -5.09 -14.42 14.99
N ALA A 496 -5.60 -13.39 14.31
CA ALA A 496 -4.90 -12.12 14.10
C ALA A 496 -5.87 -10.96 14.40
N LEU A 497 -5.63 -10.26 15.51
CA LEU A 497 -6.52 -9.24 16.05
C LEU A 497 -5.78 -7.91 16.19
N TYR A 498 -6.29 -6.87 15.53
CA TYR A 498 -5.73 -5.52 15.50
C TYR A 498 -6.79 -4.49 15.88
N ALA A 499 -6.39 -3.49 16.68
CA ALA A 499 -7.20 -2.33 17.05
C ALA A 499 -6.32 -1.07 17.00
N ASN A 500 -6.66 -0.15 16.10
CA ASN A 500 -5.85 1.02 15.77
C ASN A 500 -6.67 2.31 15.92
N MET A 501 -6.01 3.41 16.24
CA MET A 501 -6.62 4.72 16.52
C MET A 501 -7.57 4.66 17.73
N VAL A 502 -7.04 4.21 18.87
CA VAL A 502 -7.74 4.27 20.17
C VAL A 502 -7.11 5.35 21.03
N ALA A 503 -7.88 6.37 21.42
CA ALA A 503 -7.43 7.36 22.40
C ALA A 503 -7.58 6.79 23.82
N VAL A 504 -6.51 6.84 24.62
CA VAL A 504 -6.53 6.44 26.04
C VAL A 504 -6.01 7.58 26.94
N PRO A 505 -6.52 7.72 28.18
CA PRO A 505 -6.05 8.75 29.11
C PRO A 505 -4.54 8.65 29.38
N LEU A 506 -3.84 9.79 29.41
CA LEU A 506 -2.39 9.82 29.65
C LEU A 506 -2.04 9.64 31.13
N GLU A 507 -2.99 9.87 32.04
CA GLU A 507 -2.80 9.84 33.49
C GLU A 507 -2.97 8.46 34.15
N ASP A 508 -3.53 7.45 33.47
CA ASP A 508 -3.50 6.05 33.90
C ASP A 508 -2.47 5.27 33.05
N PRO A 509 -1.30 4.92 33.60
CA PRO A 509 -0.22 4.27 32.84
C PRO A 509 -0.57 2.84 32.38
N GLU A 510 -1.66 2.25 32.86
CA GLU A 510 -2.13 0.94 32.40
C GLU A 510 -3.31 1.05 31.42
N ALA A 511 -3.80 2.26 31.08
CA ALA A 511 -5.01 2.45 30.25
C ALA A 511 -4.94 1.72 28.90
N THR A 512 -3.78 1.74 28.23
CA THR A 512 -3.52 0.99 26.99
C THR A 512 -3.84 -0.49 27.10
N GLN A 513 -3.56 -1.10 28.26
CA GLN A 513 -3.82 -2.51 28.53
C GLN A 513 -5.26 -2.71 29.03
N LYS A 514 -5.72 -1.92 30.00
CA LYS A 514 -7.09 -1.97 30.57
C LYS A 514 -8.20 -1.75 29.55
N ILE A 515 -7.92 -0.98 28.49
CA ILE A 515 -8.88 -0.65 27.43
C ILE A 515 -8.60 -1.54 26.21
N VAL A 516 -7.47 -1.35 25.53
CA VAL A 516 -7.23 -1.98 24.22
C VAL A 516 -6.68 -3.40 24.34
N GLY A 517 -5.81 -3.65 25.32
CA GLY A 517 -5.30 -5.00 25.61
C GLY A 517 -6.43 -5.95 26.02
N GLU A 518 -7.26 -5.53 26.98
CA GLU A 518 -8.44 -6.27 27.42
C GLU A 518 -9.45 -6.44 26.28
N ALA A 519 -9.72 -5.42 25.45
CA ALA A 519 -10.63 -5.58 24.31
C ALA A 519 -10.18 -6.64 23.29
N LEU A 520 -8.88 -6.73 22.98
CA LEU A 520 -8.37 -7.80 22.11
C LEU A 520 -8.40 -9.17 22.82
N GLY A 521 -8.13 -9.22 24.12
CA GLY A 521 -8.27 -10.42 24.93
C GLY A 521 -9.72 -10.91 25.05
N GLU A 522 -10.68 -10.00 25.17
CA GLU A 522 -12.12 -10.27 25.16
C GLU A 522 -12.56 -10.82 23.79
N ILE A 523 -11.99 -10.31 22.69
CA ILE A 523 -12.26 -10.82 21.33
C ILE A 523 -11.72 -12.25 21.18
N ALA A 524 -10.51 -12.54 21.63
CA ALA A 524 -9.97 -13.90 21.66
C ALA A 524 -10.82 -14.82 22.56
N SER A 525 -11.17 -14.36 23.76
CA SER A 525 -12.04 -15.08 24.69
C SER A 525 -13.45 -15.33 24.12
N ALA A 526 -13.96 -14.44 23.28
CA ALA A 526 -15.26 -14.57 22.65
C ALA A 526 -15.33 -15.74 21.64
N ALA A 527 -14.20 -16.21 21.12
CA ALA A 527 -14.12 -17.41 20.27
C ALA A 527 -13.99 -18.72 21.07
N PHE A 528 -13.46 -18.67 22.30
CA PHE A 528 -13.09 -19.85 23.08
C PHE A 528 -14.26 -20.80 23.41
N ASP A 529 -15.44 -20.28 23.78
CA ASP A 529 -16.65 -21.07 24.05
C ASP A 529 -17.77 -20.81 23.01
N ALA A 530 -17.42 -20.28 21.84
CA ALA A 530 -18.40 -20.04 20.78
C ALA A 530 -18.90 -21.35 20.15
N PRO A 531 -20.18 -21.44 19.74
CA PRO A 531 -20.67 -22.56 18.94
C PRO A 531 -20.21 -22.41 17.48
N LEU A 532 -18.93 -22.71 17.22
CA LEU A 532 -18.28 -22.52 15.92
C LEU A 532 -18.89 -23.39 14.80
N HIS A 533 -19.44 -24.56 15.16
CA HIS A 533 -20.01 -25.54 14.22
C HIS A 533 -21.47 -25.93 14.54
N SER A 534 -22.36 -24.95 14.70
CA SER A 534 -23.77 -25.22 15.03
C SER A 534 -24.55 -25.88 13.87
N GLN A 535 -24.82 -27.18 13.95
CA GLN A 535 -25.62 -27.89 12.95
C GLN A 535 -27.13 -27.59 13.05
N ALA A 536 -27.70 -27.14 11.93
CA ALA A 536 -29.08 -27.30 11.47
C ALA A 536 -30.26 -27.00 12.42
N SER A 537 -31.00 -25.91 12.13
CA SER A 537 -32.46 -25.93 12.20
C SER A 537 -33.07 -25.18 11.02
N VAL A 538 -34.12 -25.76 10.43
CA VAL A 538 -34.61 -25.42 9.08
C VAL A 538 -35.27 -24.04 8.98
N GLN A 539 -34.69 -23.16 8.17
CA GLN A 539 -35.43 -22.22 7.33
C GLN A 539 -34.82 -22.21 5.92
N GLY A 540 -35.63 -21.93 4.90
CA GLY A 540 -35.26 -22.14 3.50
C GLY A 540 -33.96 -21.44 3.09
N SER A 541 -33.07 -22.17 2.40
CA SER A 541 -31.72 -21.71 2.05
C SER A 541 -31.74 -20.38 1.30
N ARG A 542 -30.67 -19.60 1.56
CA ARG A 542 -30.15 -18.55 0.68
C ARG A 542 -28.65 -18.66 0.77
N ASP A 543 -28.06 -19.23 -0.26
CA ASP A 543 -26.66 -19.61 -0.29
C ASP A 543 -25.78 -18.43 -0.74
N TYR A 544 -26.37 -17.48 -1.47
CA TYR A 544 -25.70 -16.38 -2.18
C TYR A 544 -26.47 -15.05 -2.08
N ASP A 545 -25.81 -13.93 -2.40
CA ASP A 545 -26.45 -12.61 -2.43
C ASP A 545 -27.19 -12.40 -3.76
N VAL A 546 -26.50 -12.68 -4.87
CA VAL A 546 -27.07 -12.64 -6.22
C VAL A 546 -26.81 -13.98 -6.90
N LEU A 547 -27.79 -14.46 -7.66
CA LEU A 547 -27.69 -15.66 -8.47
C LEU A 547 -28.25 -15.39 -9.87
N ILE A 548 -27.34 -15.29 -10.84
CA ILE A 548 -27.65 -15.16 -12.27
C ILE A 548 -27.90 -16.58 -12.79
N LYS A 549 -29.03 -16.85 -13.43
CA LYS A 549 -29.43 -18.21 -13.88
C LYS A 549 -29.57 -18.33 -15.39
N ASN A 550 -29.43 -19.56 -15.89
CA ASN A 550 -29.72 -19.95 -17.29
C ASN A 550 -28.91 -19.24 -18.38
N GLY A 551 -27.76 -18.64 -18.03
CA GLY A 551 -26.99 -17.79 -18.92
C GLY A 551 -26.16 -18.55 -19.96
N ARG A 552 -25.89 -17.90 -21.11
CA ARG A 552 -24.76 -18.24 -21.98
C ARG A 552 -23.50 -17.58 -21.42
N ILE A 553 -22.76 -18.31 -20.59
CA ILE A 553 -21.55 -17.82 -19.93
C ILE A 553 -20.41 -17.79 -20.94
N ILE A 554 -19.86 -16.61 -21.21
CA ILE A 554 -18.60 -16.39 -21.92
C ILE A 554 -17.62 -15.86 -20.88
N ASP A 555 -16.64 -16.67 -20.48
CA ASP A 555 -15.81 -16.43 -19.30
C ASP A 555 -14.78 -15.29 -19.46
N GLY A 556 -14.65 -14.70 -20.64
CA GLY A 556 -13.65 -13.67 -20.98
C GLY A 556 -12.32 -14.22 -21.50
N SER A 557 -12.06 -15.54 -21.39
CA SER A 557 -10.78 -16.14 -21.80
C SER A 557 -10.60 -16.27 -23.32
N GLY A 558 -11.71 -16.18 -24.07
CA GLY A 558 -11.76 -16.48 -25.50
C GLY A 558 -12.10 -17.94 -25.84
N ASN A 559 -12.35 -18.78 -24.84
CA ASN A 559 -12.87 -20.15 -25.00
C ASN A 559 -14.35 -20.17 -25.41
N PRO A 560 -14.85 -21.28 -25.99
CA PRO A 560 -16.28 -21.49 -26.25
C PRO A 560 -17.14 -21.34 -25.00
N TRP A 561 -18.35 -20.79 -25.19
CA TRP A 561 -19.32 -20.55 -24.11
C TRP A 561 -19.84 -21.83 -23.45
N VAL A 562 -20.32 -21.69 -22.19
CA VAL A 562 -21.01 -22.77 -21.44
C VAL A 562 -22.37 -22.31 -20.92
N SER A 563 -23.30 -23.25 -20.76
CA SER A 563 -24.62 -22.98 -20.16
C SER A 563 -24.56 -23.18 -18.65
N GLY A 564 -25.03 -22.20 -17.87
CA GLY A 564 -25.10 -22.35 -16.41
C GLY A 564 -25.53 -21.08 -15.67
N ASP A 565 -25.31 -21.14 -14.37
CA ASP A 565 -25.61 -20.11 -13.37
C ASP A 565 -24.31 -19.55 -12.78
N ILE A 566 -24.37 -18.32 -12.25
CA ILE A 566 -23.27 -17.67 -11.52
C ILE A 566 -23.79 -17.14 -10.18
N ALA A 567 -23.14 -17.56 -9.11
CA ALA A 567 -23.39 -17.13 -7.74
C ALA A 567 -22.40 -16.06 -7.29
N LEU A 568 -22.92 -14.99 -6.69
CA LEU A 568 -22.16 -13.86 -6.16
C LEU A 568 -22.37 -13.74 -4.64
N ARG A 569 -21.30 -13.35 -3.92
CA ARG A 569 -21.37 -12.95 -2.51
C ARG A 569 -20.50 -11.71 -2.30
N GLY A 570 -21.06 -10.69 -1.66
CA GLY A 570 -20.42 -9.37 -1.59
C GLY A 570 -20.04 -8.84 -2.97
N ASN A 571 -18.74 -8.62 -3.18
CA ASN A 571 -18.15 -8.19 -4.46
C ASN A 571 -17.39 -9.30 -5.20
N ARG A 572 -17.62 -10.59 -4.88
CA ARG A 572 -16.90 -11.74 -5.47
C ARG A 572 -17.85 -12.75 -6.14
N ILE A 573 -17.34 -13.41 -7.18
CA ILE A 573 -17.91 -14.63 -7.74
C ILE A 573 -17.53 -15.81 -6.83
N VAL A 574 -18.52 -16.62 -6.40
CA VAL A 574 -18.31 -17.70 -5.42
C VAL A 574 -18.74 -19.09 -5.89
N ALA A 575 -19.50 -19.20 -6.98
CA ALA A 575 -19.67 -20.46 -7.70
C ALA A 575 -20.05 -20.21 -9.18
N ILE A 576 -19.56 -21.04 -10.10
CA ILE A 576 -19.99 -21.06 -11.51
C ILE A 576 -20.33 -22.50 -11.93
N GLY A 577 -21.50 -22.71 -12.54
CA GLY A 577 -21.87 -24.02 -13.09
C GLY A 577 -23.37 -24.28 -13.05
N LYS A 578 -23.78 -25.54 -12.84
CA LYS A 578 -25.19 -25.85 -12.57
C LYS A 578 -25.48 -25.69 -11.09
N LEU A 579 -26.24 -24.66 -10.72
CA LEU A 579 -26.57 -24.35 -9.34
C LEU A 579 -28.03 -24.75 -9.06
N ASP A 580 -28.31 -26.02 -9.37
CA ASP A 580 -29.59 -26.69 -9.17
C ASP A 580 -29.98 -26.65 -7.68
N GLY A 581 -31.15 -26.08 -7.37
CA GLY A 581 -31.60 -25.88 -5.99
C GLY A 581 -30.90 -24.76 -5.22
N ALA A 582 -29.97 -24.00 -5.82
CA ALA A 582 -29.38 -22.84 -5.16
C ALA A 582 -30.32 -21.64 -5.11
N HIS A 583 -30.26 -20.92 -3.99
CA HIS A 583 -31.10 -19.78 -3.64
C HIS A 583 -30.26 -18.52 -3.35
N ALA A 584 -30.84 -17.34 -3.56
CA ALA A 584 -30.17 -16.07 -3.28
C ALA A 584 -31.14 -14.98 -2.78
N ILE A 585 -30.59 -13.84 -2.34
CA ILE A 585 -31.39 -12.64 -2.01
C ILE A 585 -32.00 -12.04 -3.28
N ARG A 586 -31.24 -11.98 -4.38
CA ARG A 586 -31.69 -11.56 -5.71
C ARG A 586 -31.40 -12.65 -6.75
N ALA A 587 -32.42 -13.07 -7.48
CA ALA A 587 -32.24 -13.87 -8.69
C ALA A 587 -32.28 -12.96 -9.93
N ILE A 588 -31.49 -13.29 -10.95
CA ILE A 588 -31.53 -12.66 -12.29
C ILE A 588 -31.66 -13.81 -13.29
N ASP A 589 -32.72 -13.84 -14.09
CA ASP A 589 -32.85 -14.82 -15.18
C ASP A 589 -32.16 -14.27 -16.43
N ALA A 590 -31.12 -14.97 -16.89
CA ALA A 590 -30.36 -14.66 -18.09
C ALA A 590 -30.66 -15.64 -19.24
N SER A 591 -31.82 -16.30 -19.21
CA SER A 591 -32.30 -17.21 -20.27
C SER A 591 -32.20 -16.56 -21.66
N GLY A 592 -31.30 -17.10 -22.51
CA GLY A 592 -31.05 -16.61 -23.87
C GLY A 592 -30.07 -15.43 -23.98
N LEU A 593 -29.67 -14.85 -22.85
CA LEU A 593 -28.70 -13.74 -22.77
C LEU A 593 -27.27 -14.28 -22.59
N VAL A 594 -26.29 -13.49 -23.04
CA VAL A 594 -24.87 -13.72 -22.71
C VAL A 594 -24.59 -13.16 -21.33
N VAL A 595 -23.82 -13.90 -20.54
CA VAL A 595 -23.24 -13.46 -19.27
C VAL A 595 -21.72 -13.42 -19.45
N SER A 596 -21.11 -12.26 -19.19
CA SER A 596 -19.71 -11.96 -19.49
C SER A 596 -19.07 -11.14 -18.35
N PRO A 597 -17.73 -11.08 -18.23
CA PRO A 597 -17.10 -10.14 -17.32
C PRO A 597 -17.49 -8.71 -17.71
N GLY A 598 -17.53 -7.81 -16.72
CA GLY A 598 -17.75 -6.39 -16.96
C GLY A 598 -16.69 -5.82 -17.90
N PHE A 599 -17.11 -4.97 -18.85
CA PHE A 599 -16.23 -4.47 -19.89
C PHE A 599 -15.28 -3.41 -19.33
N ILE A 600 -14.08 -3.37 -19.89
CA ILE A 600 -13.01 -2.45 -19.53
C ILE A 600 -12.81 -1.48 -20.69
N ASP A 601 -13.01 -0.20 -20.40
CA ASP A 601 -12.67 0.90 -21.31
C ASP A 601 -11.18 1.20 -21.17
N MET A 602 -10.39 0.83 -22.19
CA MET A 602 -8.93 0.87 -22.15
C MET A 602 -8.36 2.30 -22.17
N LEU A 603 -9.16 3.26 -22.65
CA LEU A 603 -8.85 4.67 -22.54
C LEU A 603 -10.14 5.50 -22.55
N GLY A 604 -10.39 6.18 -21.44
CA GLY A 604 -11.42 7.21 -21.31
C GLY A 604 -10.90 8.43 -20.55
N GLN A 605 -11.80 9.35 -20.24
CA GLN A 605 -11.47 10.70 -19.75
C GLN A 605 -12.32 11.10 -18.52
N SER A 606 -12.82 10.13 -17.75
CA SER A 606 -13.83 10.35 -16.69
C SER A 606 -13.34 10.95 -15.36
N GLU A 607 -12.04 11.23 -15.19
CA GLU A 607 -11.45 11.52 -13.87
C GLU A 607 -12.12 12.72 -13.17
N ALA A 608 -12.31 13.82 -13.89
CA ALA A 608 -12.96 15.02 -13.37
C ALA A 608 -14.50 14.94 -13.46
N SER A 609 -15.05 14.23 -14.44
CA SER A 609 -16.49 14.16 -14.69
C SER A 609 -17.23 13.43 -13.55
N LEU A 610 -16.63 12.35 -13.05
CA LEU A 610 -17.14 11.58 -11.90
C LEU A 610 -17.16 12.37 -10.57
N LEU A 611 -16.48 13.51 -10.48
CA LEU A 611 -16.57 14.43 -9.35
C LEU A 611 -17.69 15.49 -9.50
N ILE A 612 -18.29 15.58 -10.69
CA ILE A 612 -19.33 16.54 -11.08
C ILE A 612 -20.70 15.84 -11.21
N ASP A 613 -20.75 14.65 -11.85
CA ASP A 613 -21.96 13.81 -11.98
C ASP A 613 -21.59 12.32 -11.95
N ASN A 614 -21.58 11.68 -10.77
CA ASN A 614 -21.18 10.28 -10.63
C ASN A 614 -22.22 9.22 -11.09
N ARG A 615 -23.07 9.55 -12.07
CA ARG A 615 -24.11 8.63 -12.60
C ARG A 615 -23.63 7.73 -13.72
N SER A 616 -22.67 8.15 -14.55
CA SER A 616 -21.99 7.31 -15.56
C SER A 616 -22.90 6.51 -16.50
N LEU A 617 -24.08 7.05 -16.84
CA LEU A 617 -25.11 6.32 -17.59
C LEU A 617 -24.62 5.85 -18.97
N SER A 618 -23.86 6.72 -19.64
CA SER A 618 -23.19 6.45 -20.92
C SER A 618 -22.24 5.23 -20.89
N LYS A 619 -21.49 5.02 -19.80
CA LYS A 619 -20.56 3.88 -19.63
C LYS A 619 -21.31 2.63 -19.18
N LEU A 620 -22.14 2.75 -18.15
CA LEU A 620 -22.88 1.63 -17.55
C LEU A 620 -23.86 0.99 -18.55
N SER A 621 -24.55 1.78 -19.39
CA SER A 621 -25.47 1.27 -20.43
C SER A 621 -24.77 0.53 -21.57
N GLN A 622 -23.45 0.63 -21.66
CA GLN A 622 -22.62 -0.15 -22.58
C GLN A 622 -22.07 -1.43 -21.95
N GLY A 623 -22.31 -1.66 -20.65
CA GLY A 623 -21.72 -2.77 -19.91
C GLY A 623 -20.29 -2.52 -19.43
N ILE A 624 -19.84 -1.26 -19.39
CA ILE A 624 -18.53 -0.89 -18.86
C ILE A 624 -18.59 -0.80 -17.34
N THR A 625 -17.68 -1.50 -16.66
CA THR A 625 -17.55 -1.52 -15.19
C THR A 625 -16.21 -0.95 -14.71
N THR A 626 -15.24 -0.84 -15.62
CA THR A 626 -13.87 -0.40 -15.33
C THR A 626 -13.42 0.54 -16.44
N GLU A 627 -12.76 1.63 -16.09
CA GLU A 627 -12.20 2.59 -17.05
C GLU A 627 -10.77 2.95 -16.65
N ILE A 628 -9.92 3.07 -17.68
CA ILE A 628 -8.53 3.50 -17.57
C ILE A 628 -8.41 4.91 -18.13
N THR A 629 -7.73 5.80 -17.41
CA THR A 629 -7.66 7.23 -17.74
C THR A 629 -6.23 7.76 -17.77
N GLY A 630 -6.10 9.06 -18.08
CA GLY A 630 -4.82 9.76 -18.13
C GLY A 630 -4.08 9.55 -19.44
N GLU A 631 -4.60 10.05 -20.56
CA GLU A 631 -3.97 9.89 -21.89
C GLU A 631 -2.59 10.56 -22.00
N GLY A 632 -2.39 11.67 -21.30
CA GLY A 632 -1.18 12.50 -21.38
C GLY A 632 -1.27 13.77 -20.54
N GLY A 633 -2.48 14.35 -20.43
CA GLY A 633 -2.92 14.98 -19.19
C GLY A 633 -3.40 13.90 -18.20
N SER A 634 -3.47 14.22 -16.91
CA SER A 634 -3.99 13.33 -15.85
C SER A 634 -4.45 14.13 -14.63
N ILE A 635 -5.40 13.62 -13.85
CA ILE A 635 -6.04 14.38 -12.75
C ILE A 635 -5.10 14.82 -11.62
N ALA A 636 -3.90 14.25 -11.54
CA ALA A 636 -2.76 14.77 -10.80
C ALA A 636 -1.43 14.46 -11.56
N PRO A 637 -0.30 15.11 -11.22
CA PRO A 637 -0.11 16.12 -10.18
C PRO A 637 -0.83 17.44 -10.48
N GLN A 638 -1.14 18.22 -9.43
CA GLN A 638 -1.71 19.57 -9.56
C GLN A 638 -0.82 20.62 -8.89
N THR A 639 -0.58 21.73 -9.58
CA THR A 639 0.15 22.91 -9.10
C THR A 639 -0.54 24.19 -9.61
N ASP A 640 -0.09 25.37 -9.16
CA ASP A 640 -0.59 26.65 -9.68
C ASP A 640 -0.47 26.76 -11.22
N LEU A 641 0.50 26.05 -11.84
CA LEU A 641 0.69 26.02 -13.29
C LEU A 641 -0.40 25.21 -14.00
N THR A 642 -0.79 24.04 -13.48
CA THR A 642 -1.83 23.19 -14.10
C THR A 642 -3.25 23.64 -13.77
N LEU A 643 -3.44 24.31 -12.63
CA LEU A 643 -4.75 24.84 -12.23
C LEU A 643 -5.12 26.13 -12.97
N ALA A 644 -4.13 26.96 -13.33
CA ALA A 644 -4.36 28.22 -14.04
C ALA A 644 -5.13 28.09 -15.38
N PRO A 645 -4.78 27.18 -16.31
CA PRO A 645 -5.55 27.00 -17.55
C PRO A 645 -6.88 26.26 -17.33
N LEU A 646 -6.99 25.44 -16.29
CA LEU A 646 -8.23 24.72 -15.94
C LEU A 646 -9.27 25.61 -15.24
N GLN A 647 -8.87 26.72 -14.60
CA GLN A 647 -9.74 27.56 -13.78
C GLN A 647 -11.09 27.94 -14.42
N PRO A 648 -11.20 28.31 -15.73
CA PRO A 648 -12.48 28.63 -16.35
C PRO A 648 -13.48 27.44 -16.36
N VAL A 649 -12.96 26.22 -16.47
CA VAL A 649 -13.76 24.97 -16.46
C VAL A 649 -14.12 24.59 -15.02
N LEU A 650 -13.19 24.76 -14.08
CA LEU A 650 -13.42 24.55 -12.65
C LEU A 650 -14.48 25.52 -12.10
N ASP A 651 -14.43 26.80 -12.48
CA ASP A 651 -15.43 27.81 -12.12
C ASP A 651 -16.81 27.48 -12.73
N HIS A 652 -16.85 27.06 -13.99
CA HIS A 652 -18.10 26.72 -14.69
C HIS A 652 -18.83 25.55 -14.02
N TYR A 653 -18.12 24.48 -13.67
CA TYR A 653 -18.69 23.32 -12.98
C TYR A 653 -18.70 23.42 -11.45
N GLN A 654 -18.21 24.53 -10.88
CA GLN A 654 -18.02 24.73 -9.44
C GLN A 654 -17.16 23.64 -8.76
N LEU A 655 -16.29 22.99 -9.54
CA LEU A 655 -15.42 21.92 -9.09
C LEU A 655 -14.19 22.52 -8.39
N LYS A 656 -14.22 22.56 -7.06
CA LYS A 656 -13.01 22.86 -6.28
C LYS A 656 -12.06 21.67 -6.31
N VAL A 657 -10.88 21.84 -6.89
CA VAL A 657 -9.74 20.94 -6.68
C VAL A 657 -9.24 21.09 -5.23
N ASP A 658 -9.32 20.01 -4.45
CA ASP A 658 -8.82 19.92 -3.07
C ASP A 658 -7.70 18.88 -2.88
N TRP A 659 -7.04 18.49 -3.98
CA TRP A 659 -5.92 17.54 -4.03
C TRP A 659 -4.73 18.09 -4.85
N ALA A 660 -3.53 17.56 -4.59
CA ALA A 660 -2.31 17.83 -5.37
C ALA A 660 -1.70 16.57 -6.02
N THR A 661 -2.14 15.39 -5.60
CA THR A 661 -1.54 14.07 -5.85
C THR A 661 -2.61 13.04 -6.22
N LEU A 662 -2.20 11.86 -6.72
CA LEU A 662 -3.16 10.79 -7.06
C LEU A 662 -3.84 10.23 -5.81
N ASP A 663 -3.13 10.06 -4.68
CA ASP A 663 -3.74 9.70 -3.40
C ASP A 663 -4.91 10.64 -3.05
N GLY A 664 -4.66 11.95 -3.12
CA GLY A 664 -5.65 12.96 -2.78
C GLY A 664 -6.86 12.96 -3.73
N TYR A 665 -6.64 12.66 -5.01
CA TYR A 665 -7.72 12.44 -5.97
C TYR A 665 -8.53 11.17 -5.63
N PHE A 666 -7.87 10.03 -5.40
CA PHE A 666 -8.59 8.78 -5.12
C PHE A 666 -9.32 8.84 -3.77
N ASP A 667 -8.77 9.50 -2.74
CA ASP A 667 -9.48 9.80 -1.50
C ASP A 667 -10.63 10.82 -1.71
N ARG A 668 -10.54 11.71 -2.71
CA ARG A 668 -11.67 12.57 -3.10
C ARG A 668 -12.77 11.77 -3.80
N LEU A 669 -12.43 10.96 -4.80
CA LEU A 669 -13.35 10.09 -5.53
C LEU A 669 -14.04 9.10 -4.60
N LYS A 670 -13.31 8.48 -3.67
CA LYS A 670 -13.81 7.54 -2.66
C LYS A 670 -14.76 8.18 -1.63
N ARG A 671 -14.60 9.49 -1.35
CA ARG A 671 -15.56 10.27 -0.51
C ARG A 671 -16.84 10.64 -1.26
N VAL A 672 -16.78 10.83 -2.58
CA VAL A 672 -17.94 11.14 -3.44
C VAL A 672 -18.70 9.84 -3.82
N GLY A 673 -17.98 8.74 -4.00
CA GLY A 673 -18.47 7.49 -4.57
C GLY A 673 -18.42 7.50 -6.10
N THR A 674 -18.08 6.36 -6.69
CA THR A 674 -18.05 6.12 -8.14
C THR A 674 -18.80 4.82 -8.46
N PRO A 675 -19.57 4.75 -9.58
CA PRO A 675 -20.18 3.53 -10.06
C PRO A 675 -19.22 2.66 -10.89
N LEU A 676 -18.08 3.23 -11.32
CA LEU A 676 -17.02 2.54 -12.06
C LEU A 676 -15.80 2.29 -11.18
N ASN A 677 -15.07 1.22 -11.48
CA ASN A 677 -13.70 1.06 -11.05
C ASN A 677 -12.81 1.95 -11.94
N ILE A 678 -11.92 2.77 -11.36
CA ILE A 678 -11.04 3.69 -12.09
C ILE A 678 -9.57 3.35 -11.83
N GLY A 679 -8.78 3.25 -12.89
CA GLY A 679 -7.32 3.24 -12.85
C GLY A 679 -6.77 4.34 -13.77
N THR A 680 -5.55 4.82 -13.56
CA THR A 680 -5.01 5.94 -14.33
C THR A 680 -3.50 5.84 -14.56
N TYR A 681 -3.03 6.38 -15.67
CA TYR A 681 -1.63 6.64 -15.95
C TYR A 681 -1.23 8.03 -15.45
N VAL A 682 0.06 8.24 -15.14
CA VAL A 682 0.56 9.61 -14.96
C VAL A 682 0.88 10.22 -16.32
N GLY A 683 0.22 11.33 -16.64
CA GLY A 683 0.37 12.03 -17.91
C GLY A 683 1.71 12.76 -18.01
N ALA A 684 2.51 12.47 -19.03
CA ALA A 684 3.77 13.17 -19.27
C ALA A 684 3.57 14.66 -19.59
N ALA A 685 2.46 15.05 -20.21
CA ALA A 685 2.13 16.46 -20.42
C ALA A 685 1.71 17.13 -19.09
N GLN A 686 0.93 16.45 -18.24
CA GLN A 686 0.60 16.93 -16.88
C GLN A 686 1.87 17.20 -16.05
N VAL A 687 2.80 16.24 -16.03
CA VAL A 687 4.08 16.33 -15.32
C VAL A 687 4.96 17.47 -15.87
N ARG A 688 4.96 17.67 -17.19
CA ARG A 688 5.69 18.74 -17.87
C ARG A 688 5.08 20.11 -17.56
N GLU A 689 3.76 20.24 -17.63
CA GLU A 689 3.01 21.46 -17.32
C GLU A 689 3.20 21.87 -15.85
N ALA A 690 3.14 20.90 -14.92
CA ALA A 690 3.36 21.12 -13.49
C ALA A 690 4.74 21.70 -13.13
N VAL A 691 5.72 21.65 -14.03
CA VAL A 691 7.10 22.15 -13.82
C VAL A 691 7.48 23.29 -14.78
N LEU A 692 7.02 23.28 -16.03
CA LEU A 692 7.38 24.27 -17.07
C LEU A 692 6.21 25.18 -17.51
N GLY A 693 4.96 24.73 -17.40
CA GLY A 693 3.82 25.29 -18.12
C GLY A 693 3.88 25.08 -19.65
N ASP A 694 3.08 25.84 -20.39
CA ASP A 694 2.82 25.71 -21.85
C ASP A 694 4.01 26.03 -22.81
N VAL A 695 5.26 26.04 -22.35
CA VAL A 695 6.40 26.58 -23.13
C VAL A 695 7.07 25.56 -24.06
N ASP A 696 7.33 25.95 -25.32
CA ASP A 696 8.12 25.13 -26.26
C ASP A 696 9.62 25.32 -26.04
N ARG A 697 10.14 24.60 -25.04
CA ARG A 697 11.58 24.44 -24.77
C ARG A 697 11.86 23.09 -24.09
N PRO A 698 13.07 22.53 -24.18
CA PRO A 698 13.46 21.44 -23.30
C PRO A 698 13.45 21.89 -21.82
N PRO A 699 13.26 20.95 -20.87
CA PRO A 699 13.51 21.20 -19.46
C PRO A 699 15.01 21.46 -19.21
N THR A 700 15.35 22.22 -18.17
CA THR A 700 16.71 22.18 -17.60
C THR A 700 16.94 20.85 -16.86
N PRO A 701 18.19 20.46 -16.54
CA PRO A 701 18.44 19.26 -15.73
C PRO A 701 17.65 19.25 -14.40
N GLU A 702 17.57 20.40 -13.73
CA GLU A 702 16.86 20.56 -12.45
C GLU A 702 15.33 20.51 -12.60
N GLU A 703 14.80 20.82 -13.78
CA GLU A 703 13.38 20.63 -14.12
C GLU A 703 13.08 19.17 -14.47
N LEU A 704 13.96 18.52 -15.24
CA LEU A 704 13.83 17.11 -15.60
C LEU A 704 13.85 16.20 -14.36
N GLU A 705 14.72 16.46 -13.37
CA GLU A 705 14.71 15.69 -12.12
C GLU A 705 13.46 15.94 -11.27
N LYS A 706 12.82 17.13 -11.33
CA LYS A 706 11.49 17.35 -10.72
C LYS A 706 10.42 16.55 -11.46
N MET A 707 10.44 16.54 -12.79
CA MET A 707 9.50 15.76 -13.61
C MET A 707 9.62 14.26 -13.31
N LYS A 708 10.85 13.74 -13.19
CA LYS A 708 11.13 12.37 -12.73
C LYS A 708 10.59 12.11 -11.32
N ALA A 709 10.75 13.04 -10.38
CA ALA A 709 10.23 12.90 -9.03
C ALA A 709 8.68 12.87 -8.98
N LEU A 710 8.00 13.64 -9.84
CA LEU A 710 6.54 13.60 -9.97
C LEU A 710 6.05 12.26 -10.56
N VAL A 711 6.75 11.70 -11.56
CA VAL A 711 6.47 10.34 -12.07
C VAL A 711 6.69 9.30 -10.98
N ALA A 712 7.82 9.36 -10.25
CA ALA A 712 8.10 8.44 -9.16
C ALA A 712 6.99 8.49 -8.07
N GLN A 713 6.56 9.68 -7.67
CA GLN A 713 5.45 9.85 -6.73
C GLN A 713 4.16 9.22 -7.26
N ALA A 714 3.77 9.50 -8.51
CA ALA A 714 2.53 8.97 -9.07
C ALA A 714 2.55 7.43 -9.19
N MET A 715 3.69 6.82 -9.53
CA MET A 715 3.86 5.37 -9.55
C MET A 715 3.81 4.75 -8.14
N GLN A 716 4.39 5.42 -7.14
CA GLN A 716 4.25 5.02 -5.72
C GLN A 716 2.79 5.09 -5.23
N GLN A 717 1.98 5.96 -5.84
CA GLN A 717 0.54 6.13 -5.59
C GLN A 717 -0.34 5.23 -6.48
N GLY A 718 0.25 4.24 -7.16
CA GLY A 718 -0.49 3.22 -7.90
C GLY A 718 -0.88 3.58 -9.33
N ALA A 719 -0.27 4.61 -9.95
CA ALA A 719 -0.38 4.81 -11.40
C ALA A 719 0.11 3.57 -12.16
N PHE A 720 -0.60 3.18 -13.23
CA PHE A 720 -0.27 1.95 -13.97
C PHE A 720 0.97 2.10 -14.88
N GLY A 721 1.36 3.34 -15.15
CA GLY A 721 2.49 3.67 -15.99
C GLY A 721 2.57 5.17 -16.25
N ILE A 722 3.42 5.53 -17.22
CA ILE A 722 3.46 6.89 -17.77
C ILE A 722 2.84 6.89 -19.17
N SER A 723 2.04 7.91 -19.46
CA SER A 723 1.31 8.08 -20.72
C SER A 723 1.70 9.36 -21.46
N THR A 724 1.39 9.44 -22.75
CA THR A 724 1.73 10.59 -23.60
C THR A 724 0.65 10.87 -24.64
N ALA A 725 0.38 12.17 -24.87
CA ALA A 725 -0.40 12.67 -26.00
C ALA A 725 0.50 13.59 -26.85
N LEU A 726 1.37 13.00 -27.67
CA LEU A 726 2.45 13.72 -28.37
C LEU A 726 1.99 14.52 -29.59
N ILE A 727 0.74 14.34 -30.01
CA ILE A 727 0.08 15.14 -31.03
C ILE A 727 -0.25 16.56 -30.53
N TYR A 728 -0.51 16.75 -29.22
CA TYR A 728 -1.03 18.00 -28.65
C TYR A 728 -0.01 18.71 -27.75
N PRO A 729 0.08 20.05 -27.79
CA PRO A 729 0.74 20.85 -26.75
C PRO A 729 0.14 20.60 -25.34
N PRO A 730 0.94 20.68 -24.26
CA PRO A 730 2.40 20.87 -24.25
C PRO A 730 3.21 19.58 -24.51
N GLY A 731 2.55 18.42 -24.59
CA GLY A 731 3.20 17.11 -24.83
C GLY A 731 3.98 17.03 -26.15
N HIS A 732 3.49 17.69 -27.20
CA HIS A 732 4.16 17.80 -28.50
C HIS A 732 5.58 18.39 -28.40
N TYR A 733 5.82 19.29 -27.44
CA TYR A 733 7.13 19.92 -27.25
C TYR A 733 8.17 18.96 -26.66
N ALA A 734 7.75 17.90 -25.96
CA ALA A 734 8.65 16.92 -25.36
C ALA A 734 9.46 16.15 -26.41
N LYS A 735 10.77 16.00 -26.17
CA LYS A 735 11.66 15.27 -27.08
C LYS A 735 11.74 13.79 -26.68
N THR A 736 12.03 12.90 -27.62
CA THR A 736 12.08 11.44 -27.37
C THR A 736 12.94 11.08 -26.14
N GLU A 737 14.06 11.78 -25.94
CA GLU A 737 15.01 11.43 -24.87
C GLU A 737 14.51 11.86 -23.49
N GLU A 738 13.71 12.93 -23.43
CA GLU A 738 12.97 13.37 -22.23
C GLU A 738 11.92 12.31 -21.84
N LEU A 739 11.20 11.78 -22.82
CA LEU A 739 10.20 10.71 -22.62
C LEU A 739 10.86 9.39 -22.18
N ILE A 740 12.00 9.02 -22.77
CA ILE A 740 12.79 7.85 -22.35
C ILE A 740 13.23 7.98 -20.88
N ASP A 741 13.69 9.16 -20.46
CA ASP A 741 14.17 9.38 -19.10
C ASP A 741 13.05 9.40 -18.05
N LEU A 742 11.82 9.80 -18.41
CA LEU A 742 10.64 9.63 -17.55
C LEU A 742 10.14 8.17 -17.54
N ALA A 743 10.14 7.50 -18.69
CA ALA A 743 9.75 6.08 -18.82
C ALA A 743 10.66 5.16 -18.00
N LYS A 744 11.97 5.44 -17.93
CA LYS A 744 12.92 4.75 -17.04
C LYS A 744 12.61 4.91 -15.54
N VAL A 745 11.81 5.91 -15.14
CA VAL A 745 11.29 6.01 -13.77
C VAL A 745 10.10 5.07 -13.59
N ALA A 746 9.12 5.11 -14.49
CA ALA A 746 7.97 4.20 -14.44
C ALA A 746 8.37 2.71 -14.47
N ALA A 747 9.46 2.37 -15.16
CA ALA A 747 10.05 1.03 -15.18
C ALA A 747 10.53 0.52 -13.81
N GLN A 748 10.98 1.39 -12.90
CA GLN A 748 11.44 0.99 -11.56
C GLN A 748 10.31 0.47 -10.68
N TYR A 749 9.07 0.89 -10.97
CA TYR A 749 7.83 0.44 -10.34
C TYR A 749 7.11 -0.61 -11.20
N GLY A 750 7.75 -1.06 -12.29
CA GLY A 750 7.23 -2.05 -13.21
C GLY A 750 6.02 -1.60 -14.04
N GLY A 751 5.86 -0.30 -14.34
CA GLY A 751 4.69 0.23 -15.05
C GLY A 751 4.58 -0.19 -16.53
N ILE A 752 3.88 0.65 -17.30
CA ILE A 752 3.64 0.54 -18.75
C ILE A 752 3.94 1.91 -19.42
N TYR A 753 4.25 1.92 -20.72
CA TYR A 753 4.28 3.15 -21.53
C TYR A 753 3.04 3.22 -22.43
N GLY A 754 2.09 4.10 -22.09
CA GLY A 754 0.92 4.40 -22.92
C GLY A 754 1.19 5.56 -23.88
N THR A 755 0.63 5.53 -25.09
CA THR A 755 0.84 6.63 -26.04
C THR A 755 -0.29 6.85 -27.05
N HIS A 756 -0.92 8.01 -26.98
CA HIS A 756 -1.46 8.70 -28.14
C HIS A 756 -0.25 9.35 -28.86
N MET A 757 0.20 8.64 -29.89
CA MET A 757 1.48 8.88 -30.54
C MET A 757 1.56 10.21 -31.30
N ARG A 758 2.78 10.63 -31.68
CA ARG A 758 3.08 11.96 -32.23
C ARG A 758 2.41 12.28 -33.58
N SER A 759 2.02 11.24 -34.33
CA SER A 759 1.34 11.36 -35.62
C SER A 759 0.57 10.08 -35.91
N GLU A 760 -0.62 10.22 -36.47
CA GLU A 760 -1.53 9.17 -36.96
C GLU A 760 -1.69 9.22 -38.48
N GLY A 761 -1.24 10.32 -39.09
CA GLY A 761 -1.20 10.57 -40.52
C GLY A 761 0.22 10.44 -41.08
N GLN A 762 0.78 11.54 -41.55
CA GLN A 762 1.93 11.50 -42.48
C GLN A 762 3.25 10.98 -41.87
N SER A 763 3.39 11.06 -40.55
CA SER A 763 4.57 10.58 -39.81
C SER A 763 4.27 9.39 -38.90
N GLU A 764 3.11 8.75 -39.04
CA GLU A 764 2.68 7.57 -38.26
C GLU A 764 3.76 6.46 -38.14
N PRO A 765 4.47 6.03 -39.22
CA PRO A 765 5.53 5.03 -39.08
C PRO A 765 6.72 5.50 -38.22
N ALA A 766 7.00 6.81 -38.19
CA ALA A 766 8.05 7.38 -37.34
C ALA A 766 7.57 7.49 -35.88
N ALA A 767 6.30 7.85 -35.65
CA ALA A 767 5.69 7.90 -34.33
C ALA A 767 5.62 6.51 -33.66
N ILE A 768 5.29 5.46 -34.42
CA ILE A 768 5.38 4.06 -33.96
C ILE A 768 6.84 3.69 -33.66
N THR A 769 7.78 4.10 -34.51
CA THR A 769 9.21 3.84 -34.27
C THR A 769 9.72 4.53 -33.00
N GLU A 770 9.21 5.74 -32.69
CA GLU A 770 9.46 6.47 -31.44
C GLU A 770 8.90 5.71 -30.23
N ALA A 771 7.62 5.34 -30.26
CA ALA A 771 6.97 4.58 -29.19
C ALA A 771 7.68 3.24 -28.89
N LEU A 772 8.00 2.48 -29.96
CA LEU A 772 8.74 1.24 -29.87
C LEU A 772 10.16 1.45 -29.33
N ARG A 773 10.81 2.57 -29.63
CA ARG A 773 12.13 2.94 -29.07
C ARG A 773 12.03 3.22 -27.58
N ILE A 774 11.04 4.01 -27.15
CA ILE A 774 10.80 4.35 -25.73
C ILE A 774 10.62 3.07 -24.91
N GLY A 775 9.75 2.16 -25.34
CA GLY A 775 9.55 0.87 -24.67
C GLY A 775 10.83 0.03 -24.54
N ARG A 776 11.69 0.00 -25.57
CA ARG A 776 12.97 -0.75 -25.51
C ARG A 776 14.00 -0.10 -24.58
N GLU A 777 14.18 1.21 -24.65
CA GLU A 777 15.21 1.93 -23.86
C GLU A 777 14.80 2.19 -22.41
N ALA A 778 13.52 2.07 -22.09
CA ALA A 778 13.00 2.08 -20.72
C ALA A 778 12.71 0.67 -20.16
N HIS A 779 12.76 -0.39 -20.98
CA HIS A 779 12.33 -1.75 -20.65
C HIS A 779 10.85 -1.84 -20.20
N LEU A 780 9.97 -1.09 -20.85
CA LEU A 780 8.53 -1.08 -20.61
C LEU A 780 7.72 -1.80 -21.71
N PRO A 781 6.60 -2.45 -21.35
CA PRO A 781 5.53 -2.75 -22.30
C PRO A 781 4.96 -1.46 -22.91
N VAL A 782 4.44 -1.54 -24.14
CA VAL A 782 3.85 -0.40 -24.85
C VAL A 782 2.38 -0.64 -25.18
N GLU A 783 1.51 0.32 -24.83
CA GLU A 783 0.13 0.41 -25.33
C GLU A 783 0.03 1.60 -26.29
N ILE A 784 -0.36 1.36 -27.54
CA ILE A 784 -0.65 2.43 -28.50
C ILE A 784 -2.14 2.73 -28.43
N PHE A 785 -2.49 3.90 -27.91
CA PHE A 785 -3.88 4.30 -27.71
C PHE A 785 -4.58 4.54 -29.06
N HIS A 786 -5.84 4.09 -29.13
CA HIS A 786 -6.83 4.25 -30.20
C HIS A 786 -6.32 4.16 -31.66
N LEU A 787 -5.34 3.29 -31.90
CA LEU A 787 -4.58 3.11 -33.15
C LEU A 787 -5.40 3.28 -34.44
N LYS A 788 -5.11 4.34 -35.21
CA LYS A 788 -5.78 4.62 -36.49
C LYS A 788 -4.84 5.21 -37.54
N VAL A 789 -5.20 4.97 -38.80
CA VAL A 789 -4.64 5.66 -39.96
C VAL A 789 -5.48 6.92 -40.24
N SER A 790 -4.87 8.08 -40.08
CA SER A 790 -5.48 9.37 -40.42
C SER A 790 -5.17 9.78 -41.87
N GLY A 791 -6.17 10.37 -42.53
CA GLY A 791 -6.01 11.06 -43.81
C GLY A 791 -6.33 10.20 -45.03
N LYS A 792 -7.19 10.73 -45.91
CA LYS A 792 -7.66 10.07 -47.15
C LYS A 792 -6.54 9.70 -48.13
N THR A 793 -5.38 10.33 -48.01
CA THR A 793 -4.15 10.05 -48.77
C THR A 793 -3.43 8.78 -48.32
N ARG A 794 -3.73 8.26 -47.12
CA ARG A 794 -3.05 7.12 -46.48
C ARG A 794 -3.94 5.89 -46.26
N TRP A 795 -5.26 6.03 -46.36
CA TRP A 795 -6.22 4.92 -46.24
C TRP A 795 -5.80 3.68 -47.03
N GLY A 796 -5.87 2.51 -46.40
CA GLY A 796 -5.28 1.26 -46.86
C GLY A 796 -3.87 0.97 -46.33
N SER A 797 -3.27 1.86 -45.52
CA SER A 797 -1.96 1.63 -44.89
C SER A 797 -2.00 0.76 -43.64
N MET A 798 -3.15 0.52 -43.00
CA MET A 798 -3.22 -0.22 -41.72
C MET A 798 -2.51 -1.59 -41.74
N PRO A 799 -2.51 -2.38 -42.83
CA PRO A 799 -1.71 -3.61 -42.90
C PRO A 799 -0.19 -3.41 -42.72
N LYS A 800 0.36 -2.27 -43.14
CA LYS A 800 1.77 -1.91 -42.89
C LYS A 800 2.00 -1.58 -41.42
N ILE A 801 1.06 -0.87 -40.82
CA ILE A 801 1.10 -0.40 -39.43
C ILE A 801 1.01 -1.56 -38.44
N VAL A 802 0.00 -2.42 -38.63
CA VAL A 802 -0.10 -3.73 -37.97
C VAL A 802 1.16 -4.57 -38.19
N GLY A 803 1.71 -4.58 -39.41
CA GLY A 803 2.95 -5.30 -39.72
C GLY A 803 4.17 -4.81 -38.93
N MET A 804 4.29 -3.50 -38.69
CA MET A 804 5.36 -2.91 -37.86
C MET A 804 5.22 -3.31 -36.39
N ILE A 805 4.00 -3.23 -35.83
CA ILE A 805 3.71 -3.64 -34.45
C ILE A 805 3.93 -5.14 -34.28
N GLN A 806 3.44 -5.97 -35.21
CA GLN A 806 3.63 -7.41 -35.20
C GLN A 806 5.11 -7.79 -35.29
N THR A 807 5.91 -7.11 -36.14
CA THR A 807 7.37 -7.34 -36.21
C THR A 807 8.06 -7.07 -34.86
N ALA A 808 7.63 -6.05 -34.12
CA ALA A 808 8.14 -5.79 -32.77
C ALA A 808 7.74 -6.89 -31.78
N ARG A 809 6.47 -7.34 -31.81
CA ARG A 809 5.98 -8.48 -31.01
C ARG A 809 6.73 -9.77 -31.31
N ASP A 810 6.95 -10.10 -32.57
CA ASP A 810 7.68 -11.28 -33.02
C ASP A 810 9.17 -11.23 -32.63
N SER A 811 9.73 -10.02 -32.45
CA SER A 811 11.08 -9.82 -31.90
C SER A 811 11.17 -9.92 -30.36
N GLY A 812 10.04 -10.15 -29.68
CA GLY A 812 9.96 -10.29 -28.21
C GLY A 812 9.67 -8.99 -27.45
N GLN A 813 9.35 -7.88 -28.12
CA GLN A 813 8.90 -6.66 -27.45
C GLN A 813 7.40 -6.74 -27.15
N ASP A 814 6.99 -6.49 -25.90
CA ASP A 814 5.56 -6.49 -25.56
C ASP A 814 4.89 -5.16 -25.97
N VAL A 815 4.05 -5.23 -27.00
CA VAL A 815 3.39 -4.09 -27.64
C VAL A 815 1.95 -4.46 -27.99
N THR A 816 0.97 -3.71 -27.52
CA THR A 816 -0.46 -3.86 -27.88
C THR A 816 -1.04 -2.48 -28.21
N ALA A 817 -2.33 -2.43 -28.50
CA ALA A 817 -3.05 -1.20 -28.81
C ALA A 817 -4.53 -1.35 -28.45
N ASP A 818 -5.25 -0.24 -28.35
CA ASP A 818 -6.72 -0.23 -28.32
C ASP A 818 -7.28 0.50 -29.55
N MET A 819 -8.60 0.42 -29.76
CA MET A 819 -9.33 1.16 -30.81
C MET A 819 -10.77 1.46 -30.36
N TYR A 820 -11.29 2.64 -30.71
CA TYR A 820 -12.73 2.91 -30.69
C TYR A 820 -13.36 2.64 -32.07
N PRO A 821 -14.59 2.10 -32.17
CA PRO A 821 -15.17 1.62 -33.43
C PRO A 821 -15.86 2.71 -34.30
N TYR A 822 -15.27 3.91 -34.38
CA TYR A 822 -15.81 5.07 -35.10
C TYR A 822 -14.79 5.72 -36.05
N ILE A 823 -15.24 6.14 -37.24
CA ILE A 823 -14.38 6.70 -38.31
C ILE A 823 -13.97 8.18 -38.11
N ALA A 824 -14.42 8.79 -37.03
CA ALA A 824 -14.04 10.14 -36.63
C ALA A 824 -13.39 10.11 -35.24
N GLY A 825 -12.48 11.06 -34.99
CA GLY A 825 -12.03 11.37 -33.63
C GLY A 825 -12.71 12.63 -33.09
N GLY A 826 -12.67 12.84 -31.77
CA GLY A 826 -13.13 14.06 -31.11
C GLY A 826 -12.00 14.73 -30.34
N THR A 827 -11.83 16.05 -30.52
CA THR A 827 -10.87 16.89 -29.77
C THR A 827 -11.30 18.37 -29.91
N ALA A 828 -10.52 19.32 -29.38
CA ALA A 828 -10.81 20.74 -29.57
C ALA A 828 -10.72 21.16 -31.06
N LEU A 829 -11.50 22.16 -31.47
CA LEU A 829 -11.36 22.79 -32.79
C LEU A 829 -9.99 23.47 -32.94
N ALA A 830 -9.41 23.93 -31.83
CA ALA A 830 -8.06 24.49 -31.77
C ALA A 830 -6.95 23.48 -32.12
N SER A 831 -7.20 22.17 -31.98
CA SER A 831 -6.28 21.10 -32.39
C SER A 831 -6.08 21.02 -33.91
N SER A 832 -6.85 21.77 -34.71
CA SER A 832 -6.60 21.98 -36.14
C SER A 832 -5.36 22.85 -36.43
N LEU A 833 -4.85 23.59 -35.44
CA LEU A 833 -3.80 24.59 -35.62
C LEU A 833 -2.39 23.98 -35.48
N PRO A 834 -1.37 24.51 -36.17
CA PRO A 834 0.02 24.13 -35.95
C PRO A 834 0.45 24.28 -34.47
N PRO A 835 1.12 23.30 -33.84
CA PRO A 835 1.43 23.31 -32.40
C PRO A 835 2.17 24.55 -31.87
N TRP A 836 3.00 25.20 -32.69
CA TRP A 836 3.70 26.44 -32.31
C TRP A 836 2.75 27.62 -32.04
N VAL A 837 1.50 27.55 -32.50
CA VAL A 837 0.48 28.58 -32.23
C VAL A 837 0.04 28.52 -30.76
N ALA A 838 0.23 27.40 -30.05
CA ALA A 838 -0.12 27.24 -28.63
C ALA A 838 1.04 27.50 -27.64
N ASP A 839 2.24 27.84 -28.10
CA ASP A 839 3.40 28.08 -27.20
C ASP A 839 3.11 29.23 -26.23
N GLY A 840 3.18 28.97 -24.92
CA GLY A 840 2.75 29.91 -23.88
C GLY A 840 1.23 30.02 -23.69
N GLY A 841 0.47 29.01 -24.11
CA GLY A 841 -0.89 28.75 -23.68
C GLY A 841 -1.99 29.40 -24.52
N ILE A 842 -3.24 29.19 -24.09
CA ILE A 842 -4.44 29.59 -24.85
C ILE A 842 -4.51 31.10 -25.14
N GLU A 843 -4.10 31.96 -24.21
CA GLU A 843 -4.07 33.41 -24.46
C GLU A 843 -3.04 33.80 -25.53
N LYS A 844 -1.94 33.05 -25.67
CA LYS A 844 -0.97 33.25 -26.76
C LYS A 844 -1.50 32.73 -28.10
N LEU A 845 -2.23 31.63 -28.11
CA LEU A 845 -2.99 31.16 -29.28
C LEU A 845 -4.00 32.21 -29.75
N LEU A 846 -4.83 32.74 -28.83
CA LEU A 846 -5.80 33.78 -29.14
C LEU A 846 -5.13 35.11 -29.53
N GLN A 847 -3.96 35.45 -28.98
CA GLN A 847 -3.15 36.59 -29.43
C GLN A 847 -2.64 36.38 -30.87
N ARG A 848 -2.08 35.22 -31.18
CA ARG A 848 -1.54 34.85 -32.51
C ARG A 848 -2.62 34.83 -33.59
N LEU A 849 -3.83 34.33 -33.30
CA LEU A 849 -4.96 34.33 -34.26
C LEU A 849 -5.53 35.73 -34.57
N ARG A 850 -5.29 36.73 -33.71
CA ARG A 850 -5.68 38.13 -33.92
C ARG A 850 -4.71 38.90 -34.82
N ASP A 851 -3.45 38.47 -34.92
CA ASP A 851 -2.47 39.06 -35.83
C ASP A 851 -2.65 38.57 -37.27
N SER A 852 -2.70 39.50 -38.23
CA SER A 852 -3.05 39.19 -39.61
C SER A 852 -1.93 38.50 -40.38
N ALA A 853 -0.66 38.80 -40.09
CA ALA A 853 0.49 38.14 -40.70
C ALA A 853 0.64 36.70 -40.18
N THR A 854 0.48 36.51 -38.87
CA THR A 854 0.46 35.21 -38.19
C THR A 854 -0.69 34.35 -38.69
N ARG A 855 -1.91 34.89 -38.76
CA ARG A 855 -3.08 34.23 -39.35
C ARG A 855 -2.86 33.82 -40.82
N ALA A 856 -2.16 34.63 -41.61
CA ALA A 856 -1.82 34.28 -42.99
C ALA A 856 -0.80 33.11 -43.07
N LYS A 857 0.23 33.11 -42.21
CA LYS A 857 1.17 31.98 -42.07
C LYS A 857 0.43 30.68 -41.70
N ILE A 858 -0.45 30.73 -40.71
CA ILE A 858 -1.23 29.57 -40.25
C ILE A 858 -2.09 29.00 -41.38
N LYS A 859 -2.73 29.84 -42.23
CA LYS A 859 -3.46 29.33 -43.42
C LYS A 859 -2.56 28.58 -44.39
N ALA A 860 -1.36 29.11 -44.66
CA ALA A 860 -0.43 28.48 -45.60
C ALA A 860 0.02 27.11 -45.10
N GLU A 861 0.27 26.98 -43.79
CA GLU A 861 0.59 25.69 -43.16
C GLU A 861 -0.61 24.74 -43.18
N MET A 862 -1.80 25.14 -42.68
CA MET A 862 -2.99 24.29 -42.63
C MET A 862 -3.50 23.81 -44.02
N SER A 863 -3.09 24.45 -45.11
CA SER A 863 -3.50 24.10 -46.48
C SER A 863 -2.74 22.90 -47.08
N ALA A 864 -1.76 22.34 -46.37
CA ALA A 864 -0.92 21.24 -46.86
C ALA A 864 -0.66 20.17 -45.78
N ASP A 865 -0.16 19.02 -46.22
CA ASP A 865 0.27 17.90 -45.39
C ASP A 865 1.67 18.17 -44.77
N HIS A 866 1.97 17.61 -43.59
CA HIS A 866 3.18 17.92 -42.82
C HIS A 866 3.87 16.70 -42.22
N GLN A 867 5.21 16.72 -42.19
CA GLN A 867 6.00 15.66 -41.53
C GLN A 867 6.28 15.92 -40.04
N GLN A 868 5.99 17.13 -39.54
CA GLN A 868 6.42 17.57 -38.20
C GLN A 868 5.28 17.69 -37.17
N TRP A 869 4.03 17.78 -37.61
CA TRP A 869 2.83 17.88 -36.76
C TRP A 869 1.62 17.34 -37.53
N GLU A 870 0.55 16.96 -36.82
CA GLU A 870 -0.62 16.33 -37.43
C GLU A 870 -1.69 17.34 -37.87
N ASN A 871 -1.98 17.40 -39.17
CA ASN A 871 -2.94 18.37 -39.72
C ASN A 871 -4.35 17.77 -39.83
N LEU A 872 -5.04 17.68 -38.69
CA LEU A 872 -6.41 17.14 -38.58
C LEU A 872 -7.41 17.81 -39.55
N TYR A 873 -7.22 19.09 -39.88
CA TYR A 873 -8.04 19.82 -40.85
C TYR A 873 -7.82 19.31 -42.29
N PHE A 874 -6.57 19.12 -42.71
CA PHE A 874 -6.23 18.56 -44.02
C PHE A 874 -6.68 17.11 -44.15
N ASP A 875 -6.43 16.29 -43.13
CA ASP A 875 -6.72 14.85 -43.12
C ASP A 875 -8.22 14.53 -43.20
N SER A 876 -9.05 15.37 -42.57
CA SER A 876 -10.50 15.33 -42.70
C SER A 876 -10.99 15.67 -44.13
N GLY A 877 -10.13 16.24 -44.97
CA GLY A 877 -10.46 16.76 -46.30
C GLY A 877 -10.94 18.22 -46.26
N GLY A 878 -10.41 19.03 -45.34
CA GLY A 878 -10.82 20.41 -45.10
C GLY A 878 -12.09 20.53 -44.27
N GLY A 879 -12.64 21.74 -44.19
CA GLY A 879 -13.76 22.09 -43.31
C GLY A 879 -15.09 21.40 -43.61
N GLY A 880 -15.18 20.62 -44.69
CA GLY A 880 -16.31 19.71 -44.93
C GLY A 880 -16.28 18.45 -44.06
N GLY A 881 -15.11 18.05 -43.56
CA GLY A 881 -14.92 16.89 -42.67
C GLY A 881 -14.65 17.24 -41.20
N VAL A 882 -14.75 18.53 -40.83
CA VAL A 882 -14.61 19.00 -39.44
C VAL A 882 -15.96 19.55 -38.99
N MET A 883 -16.55 18.97 -37.94
CA MET A 883 -17.90 19.28 -37.43
C MET A 883 -17.85 19.76 -35.99
N VAL A 884 -18.53 20.86 -35.66
CA VAL A 884 -18.61 21.36 -34.27
C VAL A 884 -19.47 20.41 -33.41
N SER A 885 -18.95 20.03 -32.25
CA SER A 885 -19.52 19.03 -31.34
C SER A 885 -19.86 19.59 -29.95
N GLY A 886 -19.96 20.91 -29.83
CA GLY A 886 -20.23 21.62 -28.58
C GLY A 886 -19.42 22.92 -28.46
N VAL A 887 -20.10 23.98 -28.06
CA VAL A 887 -19.53 25.30 -27.69
C VAL A 887 -19.97 25.74 -26.30
N VAL A 888 -19.19 26.61 -25.67
CA VAL A 888 -19.56 27.24 -24.38
C VAL A 888 -20.26 28.60 -24.57
N ASN A 889 -20.02 29.30 -25.68
CA ASN A 889 -20.66 30.57 -26.00
C ASN A 889 -22.10 30.37 -26.52
N PRO A 890 -23.15 30.87 -25.82
CA PRO A 890 -24.54 30.67 -26.23
C PRO A 890 -24.87 31.22 -27.62
N ASP A 891 -24.21 32.29 -28.08
CA ASP A 891 -24.45 32.85 -29.41
C ASP A 891 -23.98 31.93 -30.54
N LEU A 892 -23.08 30.98 -30.23
CA LEU A 892 -22.56 30.02 -31.19
C LEU A 892 -23.36 28.70 -31.22
N LYS A 893 -24.18 28.39 -30.21
CA LYS A 893 -24.91 27.10 -30.09
C LYS A 893 -25.73 26.68 -31.31
N LYS A 894 -26.20 27.66 -32.11
CA LYS A 894 -26.87 27.44 -33.41
C LYS A 894 -26.01 26.76 -34.49
N PHE A 895 -24.71 26.62 -34.24
CA PHE A 895 -23.73 25.98 -35.13
C PHE A 895 -23.25 24.61 -34.62
N ASP A 896 -23.71 24.13 -33.47
CA ASP A 896 -23.45 22.74 -33.07
C ASP A 896 -24.04 21.76 -34.12
N GLY A 897 -23.34 20.66 -34.37
CA GLY A 897 -23.68 19.72 -35.45
C GLY A 897 -23.52 20.29 -36.87
N LYS A 898 -22.85 21.44 -37.06
CA LYS A 898 -22.51 21.99 -38.38
C LYS A 898 -21.04 21.78 -38.72
N THR A 899 -20.76 21.58 -40.00
CA THR A 899 -19.37 21.53 -40.49
C THR A 899 -18.80 22.93 -40.63
N VAL A 900 -17.48 23.07 -40.50
CA VAL A 900 -16.77 24.34 -40.71
C VAL A 900 -17.09 24.95 -42.09
N ALA A 901 -17.31 24.11 -43.10
CA ALA A 901 -17.78 24.53 -44.43
C ALA A 901 -19.18 25.18 -44.39
N GLN A 902 -20.16 24.57 -43.72
CA GLN A 902 -21.51 25.12 -43.57
C GLN A 902 -21.52 26.42 -42.74
N ILE A 903 -20.67 26.50 -41.71
CA ILE A 903 -20.49 27.72 -40.90
C ILE A 903 -19.89 28.83 -41.77
N ALA A 904 -18.89 28.52 -42.59
CA ALA A 904 -18.25 29.48 -43.50
C ALA A 904 -19.20 29.99 -44.59
N GLU A 905 -20.01 29.11 -45.17
CA GLU A 905 -21.09 29.48 -46.11
C GLU A 905 -22.10 30.41 -45.44
N THR A 906 -22.58 30.06 -44.24
CA THR A 906 -23.54 30.87 -43.46
C THR A 906 -22.98 32.25 -43.07
N GLN A 907 -21.66 32.37 -42.90
CA GLN A 907 -20.98 33.63 -42.57
C GLN A 907 -20.43 34.40 -43.79
N THR A 908 -20.55 33.86 -45.01
CA THR A 908 -19.92 34.40 -46.24
C THR A 908 -18.40 34.58 -46.10
N LYS A 909 -17.70 33.57 -45.56
CA LYS A 909 -16.25 33.56 -45.28
C LYS A 909 -15.53 32.40 -45.98
N THR A 910 -14.20 32.44 -45.99
CA THR A 910 -13.40 31.24 -46.27
C THR A 910 -13.50 30.26 -45.10
N GLN A 911 -13.31 28.95 -45.35
CA GLN A 911 -13.42 27.92 -44.30
C GLN A 911 -12.43 28.14 -43.15
N LEU A 912 -11.18 28.50 -43.46
CA LEU A 912 -10.17 28.80 -42.45
C LEU A 912 -10.46 30.11 -41.69
N ASP A 913 -11.02 31.14 -42.34
CA ASP A 913 -11.43 32.36 -41.63
C ASP A 913 -12.60 32.11 -40.68
N ALA A 914 -13.58 31.31 -41.10
CA ALA A 914 -14.66 30.89 -40.22
C ALA A 914 -14.14 30.09 -39.02
N LEU A 915 -13.23 29.12 -39.24
CA LEU A 915 -12.60 28.32 -38.20
C LEU A 915 -11.87 29.20 -37.17
N PHE A 916 -11.01 30.13 -37.59
CA PHE A 916 -10.29 31.00 -36.67
C PHE A 916 -11.20 31.97 -35.93
N ASP A 917 -12.21 32.53 -36.60
CA ASP A 917 -13.16 33.45 -35.97
C ASP A 917 -14.04 32.72 -34.94
N PHE A 918 -14.33 31.43 -35.17
CA PHE A 918 -15.06 30.58 -34.23
C PHE A 918 -14.23 30.28 -32.98
N ILE A 919 -12.96 29.86 -33.16
CA ILE A 919 -12.00 29.68 -32.05
C ILE A 919 -11.86 30.98 -31.24
N LEU A 920 -11.75 32.13 -31.90
CA LEU A 920 -11.67 33.44 -31.24
C LEU A 920 -12.96 33.81 -30.47
N ALA A 921 -14.13 33.46 -30.99
CA ALA A 921 -15.43 33.77 -30.38
C ALA A 921 -15.81 32.85 -29.20
N ASP A 922 -15.30 31.61 -29.18
CA ASP A 922 -15.51 30.64 -28.10
C ASP A 922 -14.30 30.52 -27.14
N LYS A 923 -13.29 31.38 -27.34
CA LYS A 923 -12.00 31.38 -26.63
C LYS A 923 -11.25 30.03 -26.69
N GLY A 924 -11.45 29.28 -27.77
CA GLY A 924 -10.83 27.97 -28.01
C GLY A 924 -11.50 26.76 -27.35
N GLN A 925 -12.60 26.95 -26.61
CA GLN A 925 -13.30 25.87 -25.89
C GLN A 925 -14.27 25.05 -26.77
N THR A 926 -14.28 25.28 -28.08
CA THR A 926 -15.11 24.54 -29.04
C THR A 926 -14.62 23.11 -29.21
N GLY A 927 -15.48 22.12 -29.00
CA GLY A 927 -15.25 20.73 -29.40
C GLY A 927 -15.53 20.51 -30.90
N ALA A 928 -14.78 19.60 -31.53
CA ALA A 928 -14.98 19.22 -32.92
C ALA A 928 -14.75 17.72 -33.18
N LEU A 929 -15.53 17.16 -34.13
CA LEU A 929 -15.34 15.83 -34.67
C LEU A 929 -14.63 15.90 -36.04
N TYR A 930 -13.67 15.00 -36.25
CA TYR A 930 -12.75 14.99 -37.39
C TYR A 930 -12.88 13.69 -38.18
N PHE A 931 -13.49 13.74 -39.38
CA PHE A 931 -13.82 12.58 -40.21
C PHE A 931 -12.64 12.13 -41.08
N MET A 932 -11.62 11.55 -40.41
CA MET A 932 -10.29 11.29 -40.98
C MET A 932 -9.94 9.81 -41.21
N ALA A 933 -10.68 8.85 -40.65
CA ALA A 933 -10.35 7.42 -40.72
C ALA A 933 -11.24 6.62 -41.69
N SER A 934 -10.79 5.41 -42.03
CA SER A 934 -11.41 4.51 -43.01
C SER A 934 -12.03 3.27 -42.33
N GLU A 935 -13.25 2.90 -42.74
CA GLU A 935 -13.95 1.70 -42.27
C GLU A 935 -13.14 0.41 -42.56
N ASN A 936 -12.44 0.34 -43.70
CA ASN A 936 -11.64 -0.83 -44.08
C ASN A 936 -10.41 -0.99 -43.19
N ASP A 937 -9.72 0.13 -42.90
CA ASP A 937 -8.55 0.15 -42.02
C ASP A 937 -8.97 -0.14 -40.56
N MET A 938 -10.11 0.38 -40.12
CA MET A 938 -10.67 0.07 -38.80
C MET A 938 -11.01 -1.41 -38.64
N GLN A 939 -11.69 -2.01 -39.62
CA GLN A 939 -11.97 -3.46 -39.61
C GLN A 939 -10.69 -4.29 -39.62
N PHE A 940 -9.62 -3.83 -40.30
CA PHE A 940 -8.33 -4.50 -40.29
C PHE A 940 -7.65 -4.42 -38.90
N GLY A 941 -7.66 -3.25 -38.25
CA GLY A 941 -7.10 -3.06 -36.90
C GLY A 941 -7.87 -3.82 -35.82
N LEU A 942 -9.21 -3.65 -35.76
CA LEU A 942 -10.09 -4.32 -34.79
C LEU A 942 -9.97 -5.85 -34.81
N LYS A 943 -9.57 -6.43 -35.94
CA LYS A 943 -9.40 -7.88 -36.11
C LYS A 943 -8.12 -8.45 -35.47
N GLN A 944 -7.11 -7.63 -35.18
CA GLN A 944 -5.83 -8.13 -34.65
C GLN A 944 -5.99 -8.67 -33.23
N PRO A 945 -5.42 -9.84 -32.87
CA PRO A 945 -5.68 -10.52 -31.60
C PRO A 945 -5.13 -9.79 -30.36
N TRP A 946 -4.25 -8.80 -30.59
CA TRP A 946 -3.62 -7.95 -29.59
C TRP A 946 -4.27 -6.55 -29.46
N THR A 947 -5.38 -6.28 -30.16
CA THR A 947 -6.07 -4.98 -30.09
C THR A 947 -7.24 -5.00 -29.09
N SER A 948 -7.19 -4.16 -28.06
CA SER A 948 -8.22 -3.88 -27.05
C SER A 948 -9.32 -2.95 -27.60
N LEU A 949 -10.32 -2.59 -26.79
CA LEU A 949 -11.33 -1.58 -27.11
C LEU A 949 -11.25 -0.40 -26.14
N CYS A 950 -11.50 0.82 -26.64
CA CYS A 950 -11.66 2.04 -25.84
C CYS A 950 -12.86 2.88 -26.31
N LEU A 951 -13.13 3.95 -25.58
CA LEU A 951 -14.06 5.01 -25.99
C LEU A 951 -13.34 6.32 -26.37
N ASP A 952 -12.22 6.65 -25.74
CA ASP A 952 -11.61 7.99 -25.74
C ASP A 952 -12.67 9.08 -25.43
N ALA A 953 -13.41 8.89 -24.34
CA ALA A 953 -14.42 9.84 -23.88
C ALA A 953 -14.57 9.78 -22.36
N GLY A 954 -14.89 10.91 -21.75
CA GLY A 954 -15.36 10.95 -20.36
C GLY A 954 -16.79 10.42 -20.26
N GLU A 955 -17.22 10.08 -19.05
CA GLU A 955 -18.60 9.69 -18.82
C GLU A 955 -19.54 10.90 -18.84
N LEU A 956 -20.76 10.62 -19.29
CA LEU A 956 -21.87 11.54 -19.47
C LEU A 956 -23.18 10.90 -19.00
N SER A 957 -24.11 11.75 -18.59
CA SER A 957 -25.53 11.44 -18.42
C SER A 957 -26.35 12.00 -19.60
N LEU A 958 -27.63 11.65 -19.70
CA LEU A 958 -28.56 12.24 -20.69
C LEU A 958 -29.12 13.62 -20.26
N ASP A 959 -28.69 14.12 -19.11
CA ASP A 959 -29.06 15.40 -18.50
C ASP A 959 -27.99 15.80 -17.47
N GLY A 960 -28.18 16.94 -16.79
CA GLY A 960 -27.24 17.42 -15.76
C GLY A 960 -26.15 18.35 -16.31
N PRO A 961 -25.16 18.73 -15.49
CA PRO A 961 -24.20 19.79 -15.81
C PRO A 961 -23.26 19.45 -16.98
N LEU A 962 -22.91 18.18 -17.16
CA LEU A 962 -22.00 17.71 -18.21
C LEU A 962 -22.67 17.44 -19.56
N PHE A 963 -23.99 17.56 -19.65
CA PHE A 963 -24.74 17.15 -20.84
C PHE A 963 -24.46 18.06 -22.04
N GLU A 964 -23.82 17.50 -23.08
CA GLU A 964 -23.69 18.10 -24.40
C GLU A 964 -24.46 17.27 -25.44
N ALA A 965 -25.46 17.88 -26.06
CA ALA A 965 -26.36 17.26 -27.02
C ALA A 965 -25.67 16.85 -28.34
N HIS A 966 -24.52 17.45 -28.68
CA HIS A 966 -23.78 17.21 -29.92
C HIS A 966 -22.39 16.55 -29.72
N THR A 967 -22.19 15.92 -28.57
CA THR A 967 -20.96 15.17 -28.23
C THR A 967 -20.63 14.04 -29.22
N HIS A 968 -19.46 13.41 -29.12
CA HIS A 968 -19.14 12.26 -29.98
C HIS A 968 -19.96 11.03 -29.54
N PRO A 969 -20.65 10.31 -30.46
CA PRO A 969 -21.43 9.11 -30.13
C PRO A 969 -20.62 7.94 -29.51
N ARG A 970 -19.28 8.02 -29.48
CA ARG A 970 -18.41 6.99 -28.89
C ARG A 970 -18.61 6.90 -27.37
N ALA A 971 -18.93 8.01 -26.72
CA ALA A 971 -19.27 8.05 -25.30
C ALA A 971 -20.43 7.12 -24.91
N PHE A 972 -21.41 6.89 -25.80
CA PHE A 972 -22.65 6.15 -25.52
C PHE A 972 -22.77 4.78 -26.23
N GLY A 973 -21.95 4.51 -27.25
CA GLY A 973 -22.18 3.40 -28.19
C GLY A 973 -20.98 2.52 -28.57
N ALA A 974 -19.75 2.82 -28.17
CA ALA A 974 -18.57 2.05 -28.60
C ALA A 974 -18.68 0.52 -28.38
N MET A 975 -18.95 0.06 -27.15
CA MET A 975 -18.96 -1.39 -26.86
C MET A 975 -20.13 -2.12 -27.56
N PRO A 976 -21.39 -1.61 -27.55
CA PRO A 976 -22.51 -2.22 -28.27
C PRO A 976 -22.40 -2.10 -29.79
N ARG A 977 -21.72 -1.07 -30.31
CA ARG A 977 -21.36 -0.97 -31.74
C ARG A 977 -20.39 -2.07 -32.15
N PHE A 978 -19.38 -2.35 -31.33
CA PHE A 978 -18.45 -3.44 -31.62
C PHE A 978 -19.16 -4.79 -31.65
N LEU A 979 -19.96 -5.10 -30.63
CA LEU A 979 -20.70 -6.35 -30.52
C LEU A 979 -21.84 -6.50 -31.56
N GLY A 980 -22.61 -5.45 -31.81
CA GLY A 980 -23.67 -5.45 -32.81
C GLY A 980 -23.12 -5.41 -34.24
N ARG A 981 -22.48 -4.30 -34.64
CA ARG A 981 -22.06 -4.09 -36.03
C ARG A 981 -20.92 -5.01 -36.45
N TYR A 982 -19.83 -5.07 -35.68
CA TYR A 982 -18.60 -5.73 -36.16
C TYR A 982 -18.60 -7.23 -35.89
N VAL A 983 -19.17 -7.67 -34.77
CA VAL A 983 -19.23 -9.09 -34.37
C VAL A 983 -20.47 -9.78 -34.92
N ARG A 984 -21.69 -9.33 -34.57
CA ARG A 984 -22.94 -9.97 -35.02
C ARG A 984 -23.20 -9.75 -36.52
N ASP A 985 -23.17 -8.51 -37.00
CA ASP A 985 -23.60 -8.22 -38.37
C ASP A 985 -22.50 -8.53 -39.40
N LEU A 986 -21.30 -8.00 -39.21
CA LEU A 986 -20.17 -8.15 -40.14
C LEU A 986 -19.33 -9.43 -39.94
N HIS A 987 -19.56 -10.20 -38.87
CA HIS A 987 -18.86 -11.47 -38.59
C HIS A 987 -17.32 -11.34 -38.58
N LEU A 988 -16.78 -10.20 -38.14
CA LEU A 988 -15.35 -9.87 -38.23
C LEU A 988 -14.46 -10.84 -37.42
N LEU A 989 -14.99 -11.32 -36.29
CA LEU A 989 -14.39 -12.27 -35.35
C LEU A 989 -15.48 -12.98 -34.51
N PRO A 990 -15.20 -14.13 -33.88
CA PRO A 990 -16.14 -14.79 -32.96
C PRO A 990 -16.45 -13.96 -31.71
N LEU A 991 -17.66 -14.09 -31.18
CA LEU A 991 -18.14 -13.35 -30.00
C LEU A 991 -17.27 -13.59 -28.76
N GLU A 992 -16.82 -14.82 -28.56
CA GLU A 992 -15.96 -15.22 -27.44
C GLU A 992 -14.61 -14.46 -27.48
N GLN A 993 -14.07 -14.21 -28.68
CA GLN A 993 -12.84 -13.41 -28.87
C GLN A 993 -13.11 -11.90 -28.79
N ALA A 994 -14.31 -11.44 -29.15
CA ALA A 994 -14.72 -10.07 -28.94
C ALA A 994 -14.84 -9.72 -27.46
N ILE A 995 -15.51 -10.57 -26.66
CA ILE A 995 -15.58 -10.40 -25.20
C ILE A 995 -14.18 -10.42 -24.59
N ARG A 996 -13.26 -11.32 -25.03
CA ARG A 996 -11.86 -11.29 -24.57
C ARG A 996 -11.20 -9.92 -24.76
N LYS A 997 -11.36 -9.28 -25.93
CA LYS A 997 -10.79 -7.97 -26.26
C LYS A 997 -11.30 -6.83 -25.37
N MET A 998 -12.46 -7.01 -24.76
CA MET A 998 -13.14 -6.03 -23.91
C MET A 998 -13.01 -6.36 -22.41
N THR A 999 -12.38 -7.49 -22.05
CA THR A 999 -12.35 -8.01 -20.67
C THR A 999 -10.95 -8.50 -20.28
N SER A 1000 -10.58 -9.74 -20.63
CA SER A 1000 -9.32 -10.33 -20.16
C SER A 1000 -8.09 -9.77 -20.85
N LEU A 1001 -8.18 -9.28 -22.09
CA LEU A 1001 -7.06 -8.64 -22.79
C LEU A 1001 -6.63 -7.32 -22.10
N PRO A 1002 -7.51 -6.32 -21.92
CA PRO A 1002 -7.16 -5.11 -21.19
C PRO A 1002 -6.78 -5.39 -19.73
N ALA A 1003 -7.47 -6.32 -19.04
CA ALA A 1003 -7.09 -6.73 -17.68
C ALA A 1003 -5.69 -7.40 -17.61
N GLN A 1004 -5.26 -8.11 -18.65
CA GLN A 1004 -3.90 -8.69 -18.73
C GLN A 1004 -2.85 -7.62 -18.99
N ARG A 1005 -3.12 -6.64 -19.85
CA ARG A 1005 -2.23 -5.51 -20.13
C ARG A 1005 -2.00 -4.65 -18.89
N GLU A 1006 -3.09 -4.14 -18.29
CA GLU A 1006 -3.09 -3.29 -17.10
C GLU A 1006 -2.92 -4.07 -15.77
N ARG A 1007 -2.67 -5.38 -15.86
CA ARG A 1007 -2.41 -6.30 -14.72
C ARG A 1007 -3.46 -6.24 -13.61
N LEU A 1008 -4.73 -6.07 -13.98
CA LEU A 1008 -5.88 -5.99 -13.09
C LEU A 1008 -6.20 -7.36 -12.48
N LEU A 1009 -5.45 -7.74 -11.44
CA LEU A 1009 -5.55 -9.03 -10.77
C LEU A 1009 -6.98 -9.30 -10.27
N GLY A 1010 -7.49 -10.50 -10.56
CA GLY A 1010 -8.85 -10.91 -10.18
C GLY A 1010 -9.99 -10.25 -10.97
N ARG A 1011 -9.70 -9.58 -12.11
CA ARG A 1011 -10.71 -9.00 -13.01
C ARG A 1011 -10.60 -9.53 -14.44
N GLY A 1012 -11.55 -9.14 -15.30
CA GLY A 1012 -11.58 -9.49 -16.73
C GLY A 1012 -11.89 -10.96 -17.06
N LEU A 1013 -12.18 -11.80 -16.06
CA LEU A 1013 -12.61 -13.19 -16.24
C LEU A 1013 -13.74 -13.55 -15.27
N LEU A 1014 -14.69 -14.36 -15.71
CA LEU A 1014 -15.69 -14.99 -14.84
C LEU A 1014 -15.07 -16.25 -14.24
N LYS A 1015 -14.58 -16.14 -13.01
CA LYS A 1015 -13.93 -17.22 -12.27
C LYS A 1015 -14.20 -17.09 -10.77
N GLU A 1016 -14.27 -18.22 -10.07
CA GLU A 1016 -14.44 -18.20 -8.61
C GLU A 1016 -13.27 -17.46 -7.92
N GLY A 1017 -13.60 -16.63 -6.94
CA GLY A 1017 -12.67 -15.70 -6.28
C GLY A 1017 -12.42 -14.38 -7.03
N TYR A 1018 -12.83 -14.24 -8.29
CA TYR A 1018 -12.68 -12.97 -9.04
C TYR A 1018 -13.75 -11.95 -8.62
N PHE A 1019 -13.53 -10.68 -8.94
CA PHE A 1019 -14.50 -9.62 -8.66
C PHE A 1019 -15.79 -9.84 -9.46
N ALA A 1020 -16.92 -9.46 -8.86
CA ALA A 1020 -18.26 -9.60 -9.41
C ALA A 1020 -18.61 -8.53 -10.47
N ASP A 1021 -17.63 -8.09 -11.27
CA ASP A 1021 -17.86 -7.22 -12.42
C ASP A 1021 -18.50 -8.08 -13.54
N ILE A 1022 -19.80 -7.94 -13.79
CA ILE A 1022 -20.53 -8.79 -14.75
C ILE A 1022 -21.47 -7.97 -15.63
N THR A 1023 -21.36 -8.19 -16.94
CA THR A 1023 -22.27 -7.63 -17.96
C THR A 1023 -23.13 -8.74 -18.56
N VAL A 1024 -24.43 -8.47 -18.65
CA VAL A 1024 -25.45 -9.37 -19.22
C VAL A 1024 -26.19 -8.65 -20.35
N PHE A 1025 -26.28 -9.24 -21.54
CA PHE A 1025 -26.84 -8.63 -22.74
C PHE A 1025 -27.44 -9.66 -23.70
N ASP A 1026 -28.37 -9.25 -24.56
CA ASP A 1026 -28.87 -10.08 -25.68
C ASP A 1026 -27.92 -10.00 -26.89
N PRO A 1027 -27.21 -11.10 -27.25
CA PRO A 1027 -26.30 -11.10 -28.40
C PRO A 1027 -27.03 -10.92 -29.75
N ASN A 1028 -28.36 -11.04 -29.79
CA ASN A 1028 -29.15 -10.87 -31.00
C ASN A 1028 -29.50 -9.39 -31.23
N SER A 1029 -29.93 -8.65 -30.18
CA SER A 1029 -30.39 -7.26 -30.30
C SER A 1029 -29.41 -6.17 -29.84
N ILE A 1030 -28.26 -6.52 -29.24
CA ILE A 1030 -27.26 -5.53 -28.80
C ILE A 1030 -26.85 -4.55 -29.93
N GLN A 1031 -26.99 -3.24 -29.67
CA GLN A 1031 -26.82 -2.20 -30.69
C GLN A 1031 -26.52 -0.81 -30.09
N ASP A 1032 -25.66 -0.04 -30.78
CA ASP A 1032 -25.52 1.40 -30.62
C ASP A 1032 -26.67 2.18 -31.27
N THR A 1033 -27.32 3.05 -30.49
CA THR A 1033 -28.32 4.01 -30.99
C THR A 1033 -27.77 5.43 -31.15
N ALA A 1034 -26.57 5.70 -30.62
CA ALA A 1034 -25.87 6.97 -30.73
C ALA A 1034 -25.28 7.17 -32.14
N THR A 1035 -25.64 8.27 -32.80
CA THR A 1035 -25.16 8.63 -34.15
C THR A 1035 -24.48 10.00 -34.15
N TYR A 1036 -23.80 10.38 -35.23
CA TYR A 1036 -23.21 11.72 -35.35
C TYR A 1036 -24.24 12.86 -35.44
N ALA A 1037 -25.53 12.54 -35.70
CA ALA A 1037 -26.62 13.52 -35.71
C ALA A 1037 -27.42 13.53 -34.39
N GLU A 1038 -27.51 12.38 -33.72
CA GLU A 1038 -28.20 12.16 -32.45
C GLU A 1038 -27.28 11.33 -31.52
N PRO A 1039 -26.27 11.95 -30.87
CA PRO A 1039 -25.23 11.21 -30.15
C PRO A 1039 -25.59 10.86 -28.70
N ALA A 1040 -26.45 11.66 -28.06
CA ALA A 1040 -26.88 11.42 -26.68
C ALA A 1040 -28.02 10.38 -26.62
N SER A 1041 -27.67 9.10 -26.81
CA SER A 1041 -28.64 8.00 -26.91
C SER A 1041 -28.08 6.73 -26.27
N LEU A 1042 -28.69 6.28 -25.18
CA LEU A 1042 -28.25 5.06 -24.47
C LEU A 1042 -28.49 3.81 -25.32
N SER A 1043 -27.47 2.95 -25.37
CA SER A 1043 -27.48 1.68 -26.11
C SER A 1043 -28.53 0.69 -25.60
N LYS A 1044 -28.80 -0.37 -26.39
CA LYS A 1044 -29.87 -1.34 -26.15
C LYS A 1044 -29.41 -2.77 -26.43
N GLY A 1045 -30.09 -3.74 -25.81
CA GLY A 1045 -29.91 -5.19 -25.97
C GLY A 1045 -29.03 -5.80 -24.88
#